data_AF-A0A7L1GMQ0-F1
#
_entry.id   AF-A0A7L1GMQ0-F1
#
_cell.length_a   1.000
_cell.length_b   1.000
_cell.length_c   1.000
_cell.angle_alpha   90.00
_cell.angle_beta   90.00
_cell.angle_gamma   90.00
#
_symmetry.space_group_name_H-M   'P 1'
#
loop_
_entity.id
_entity.type
_entity.pdbx_description
1 polymer ?
#
loop_
_entity_poly.entity_id
_entity_poly.type
_entity_poly.pdbx_seq_one_letter_code
_entity_poly.pdbx_strand_id
1 'polypeptide(L)'
;MASDSVTSCLSQSVHYMICKLGFEKKDAYDINNILSEKGEVCWQAVTEHVCYLESDQSVDYIKSIRSLGPVCESVDLHFKSLTKEQFAVQYASWFHWTNCTKLFLEIFDVLQYTQTTEVALGLMKLTSCLERALGDVYLLIGTDCPFLLRDLLASEHLAVVFGKAVMNVLIVFIGSPYGLNLRNVLWHGFASPQEIPAKYCAMLLFLTAGLGQLLQTYLLQTKCNLVHRPYVIFTSLDELDIFPGKYLTVSNFLLRYLNHETLSIAEELVKLSSFVLKAMLPFWMAALTAFKQNRYADCVILLLPQLEVGLRFLFTTTNKCPNRLLTAEVNFLSKVIYDMMLAKHLHNEEVNQLPAVLEEPAMASEFLWDFLNHQEGPRIRDRLSHGEINLETFPREVANQIVAFAITLLCRFSDEDMFAFKEHVVIKPLMKCASCYHSRFHPISRLKKQVLECMKSIYLWPELPAVPEEHVQTFKGFQGNDEAGTLILMLSEIVSQLQRYMPQNCCSSDDPVNSILTERLLIELGHRHIRTLYSPRPVLEILLVLRKISTQCHRVSEQVIASTKLRYKQWMNKTLRSRQRHNYLRMLNSIKFLSPVLRLILVLITLELANVHLVCKKNPFDYQQYLKFLKSVLQYTENLVSYTSPEKNKWDETMELTNKALIKIRRISERNLMLMQLVT
;
A
#
# COMPACT_ATOMS: atom_id res chain seq x y z
N MET A 1 -24.59 -23.79 -4.44
CA MET A 1 -24.95 -24.80 -3.41
C MET A 1 -23.72 -25.61 -3.03
N ALA A 2 -22.90 -25.12 -2.09
CA ALA A 2 -21.77 -25.84 -1.49
C ALA A 2 -21.23 -25.16 -0.19
N SER A 3 -21.95 -24.18 0.38
CA SER A 3 -21.47 -23.44 1.56
C SER A 3 -21.72 -24.17 2.90
N ASP A 4 -22.52 -25.24 2.89
CA ASP A 4 -22.97 -25.91 4.11
C ASP A 4 -22.01 -26.99 4.65
N SER A 5 -20.95 -27.36 3.92
CA SER A 5 -20.08 -28.48 4.29
C SER A 5 -18.67 -28.10 4.74
N VAL A 6 -18.24 -26.84 4.60
CA VAL A 6 -16.88 -26.43 4.97
C VAL A 6 -16.84 -26.01 6.44
N THR A 7 -16.48 -26.96 7.31
CA THR A 7 -16.34 -26.74 8.75
C THR A 7 -14.99 -26.13 9.13
N SER A 8 -13.95 -26.33 8.30
CA SER A 8 -12.60 -25.82 8.50
C SER A 8 -11.94 -25.46 7.18
N CYS A 9 -11.11 -24.42 7.17
CA CYS A 9 -10.21 -24.12 6.03
C CYS A 9 -8.79 -24.65 6.25
N LEU A 10 -8.53 -25.35 7.35
CA LEU A 10 -7.25 -26.02 7.61
C LEU A 10 -7.22 -27.39 6.93
N SER A 11 -6.07 -27.77 6.37
CA SER A 11 -5.86 -29.16 5.96
C SER A 11 -5.88 -30.09 7.18
N GLN A 12 -6.24 -31.35 6.98
CA GLN A 12 -6.37 -32.32 8.09
C GLN A 12 -5.09 -32.44 8.94
N SER A 13 -3.92 -32.35 8.30
CA SER A 13 -2.62 -32.40 8.97
C SER A 13 -2.38 -31.16 9.83
N VAL A 14 -2.65 -29.96 9.30
CA VAL A 14 -2.49 -28.68 10.03
C VAL A 14 -3.52 -28.59 11.16
N HIS A 15 -4.77 -28.98 10.91
CA HIS A 15 -5.81 -29.03 11.93
C HIS A 15 -5.41 -29.97 13.09
N TYR A 16 -4.89 -31.17 12.79
CA TYR A 16 -4.39 -32.07 13.83
C TYR A 16 -3.22 -31.44 14.60
N MET A 17 -2.28 -30.81 13.91
CA MET A 17 -1.11 -30.17 14.53
C MET A 17 -1.49 -29.01 15.47
N ILE A 18 -2.44 -28.16 15.09
CA ILE A 18 -2.84 -27.00 15.89
C ILE A 18 -3.80 -27.40 17.02
N CYS A 19 -4.84 -28.17 16.70
CA CYS A 19 -5.97 -28.40 17.62
C CYS A 19 -5.78 -29.61 18.55
N LYS A 20 -4.95 -30.60 18.17
CA LYS A 20 -4.88 -31.90 18.87
C LYS A 20 -3.48 -32.24 19.37
N LEU A 21 -2.45 -32.04 18.54
CA LEU A 21 -1.08 -32.42 18.87
C LEU A 21 -0.58 -31.65 20.10
N GLY A 22 0.00 -32.37 21.07
CA GLY A 22 0.47 -31.78 22.34
C GLY A 22 -0.60 -31.61 23.42
N PHE A 23 -1.88 -31.73 23.08
CA PHE A 23 -3.01 -31.75 24.04
C PHE A 23 -3.66 -33.14 24.13
N GLU A 24 -2.99 -34.16 23.61
CA GLU A 24 -3.46 -35.55 23.57
C GLU A 24 -3.51 -36.19 24.96
N LYS A 25 -2.67 -35.70 25.88
CA LYS A 25 -2.62 -36.10 27.29
C LYS A 25 -2.98 -34.89 28.16
N LYS A 26 -3.77 -35.11 29.20
CA LYS A 26 -4.11 -34.08 30.22
C LYS A 26 -3.05 -33.99 31.32
N ASP A 27 -1.79 -34.24 30.97
CA ASP A 27 -0.69 -34.17 31.92
C ASP A 27 -0.24 -32.71 31.98
N ALA A 28 -0.47 -32.03 33.11
CA ALA A 28 0.03 -30.67 33.32
C ALA A 28 1.49 -30.74 33.80
N TYR A 29 2.37 -29.95 33.21
CA TYR A 29 3.75 -29.80 33.66
C TYR A 29 3.79 -28.91 34.91
N ASP A 30 4.63 -29.18 35.89
CA ASP A 30 4.70 -28.34 37.09
C ASP A 30 5.20 -26.93 36.72
N ILE A 31 4.37 -25.91 37.00
CA ILE A 31 4.67 -24.51 36.70
C ILE A 31 5.92 -24.03 37.45
N ASN A 32 6.22 -24.60 38.63
CA ASN A 32 7.38 -24.24 39.44
C ASN A 32 8.71 -24.58 38.76
N ASN A 33 8.70 -25.47 37.77
CA ASN A 33 9.89 -25.78 36.96
C ASN A 33 10.10 -24.76 35.83
N ILE A 34 9.03 -24.06 35.41
CA ILE A 34 9.02 -23.11 34.29
C ILE A 34 9.14 -21.66 34.79
N LEU A 35 8.73 -21.40 36.03
CA LEU A 35 8.73 -20.08 36.66
C LEU A 35 9.56 -20.10 37.95
N SER A 36 10.45 -19.13 38.10
CA SER A 36 11.11 -18.90 39.40
C SER A 36 10.14 -18.24 40.39
N GLU A 37 10.48 -18.31 41.69
CA GLU A 37 9.73 -17.63 42.77
C GLU A 37 9.60 -16.11 42.55
N LYS A 38 10.48 -15.52 41.73
CA LYS A 38 10.49 -14.09 41.38
C LYS A 38 9.67 -13.76 40.12
N GLY A 39 9.05 -14.74 39.47
CA GLY A 39 8.31 -14.56 38.23
C GLY A 39 9.17 -14.50 36.96
N GLU A 40 10.42 -14.97 37.04
CA GLU A 40 11.31 -15.06 35.88
C GLU A 40 11.09 -16.38 35.14
N VAL A 41 11.15 -16.32 33.80
CA VAL A 41 10.97 -17.47 32.92
C VAL A 41 12.22 -18.35 32.95
N CYS A 42 12.06 -19.61 33.37
CA CYS A 42 13.11 -20.62 33.30
C CYS A 42 13.24 -21.14 31.87
N TRP A 43 14.04 -20.44 31.05
CA TRP A 43 14.26 -20.81 29.65
C TRP A 43 14.85 -22.20 29.47
N GLN A 44 15.67 -22.68 30.40
CA GLN A 44 16.24 -24.02 30.33
C GLN A 44 15.13 -25.09 30.30
N ALA A 45 14.19 -25.03 31.24
CA ALA A 45 13.06 -25.95 31.29
C ALA A 45 12.20 -25.90 30.00
N VAL A 46 11.96 -24.70 29.45
CA VAL A 46 11.18 -24.57 28.21
C VAL A 46 11.94 -25.12 26.99
N THR A 47 13.24 -24.85 26.89
CA THR A 47 14.05 -25.26 25.73
C THR A 47 14.37 -26.75 25.69
N GLU A 48 14.36 -27.44 26.84
CA GLU A 48 14.48 -28.90 26.92
C GLU A 48 13.36 -29.64 26.19
N HIS A 49 12.20 -28.99 26.02
CA HIS A 49 11.09 -29.54 25.24
C HIS A 49 11.24 -29.40 23.72
N VAL A 50 12.27 -28.70 23.22
CA VAL A 50 12.56 -28.60 21.79
C VAL A 50 13.43 -29.78 21.36
N CYS A 51 12.89 -30.60 20.45
CA CYS A 51 13.59 -31.76 19.90
C CYS A 51 14.29 -31.41 18.58
N TYR A 52 15.44 -32.03 18.34
CA TYR A 52 16.22 -31.87 17.11
C TYR A 52 16.31 -33.19 16.35
N LEU A 53 16.37 -33.11 15.03
CA LEU A 53 16.60 -34.26 14.15
C LEU A 53 18.07 -34.69 14.24
N GLU A 54 18.30 -36.00 14.29
CA GLU A 54 19.63 -36.61 14.43
C GLU A 54 20.54 -36.35 13.22
N SER A 55 19.99 -36.09 12.04
CA SER A 55 20.77 -35.88 10.80
C SER A 55 21.44 -34.51 10.73
N ASP A 56 20.68 -33.43 10.93
CA ASP A 56 21.10 -32.06 10.58
C ASP A 56 20.96 -31.05 11.73
N GLN A 57 20.67 -31.50 12.95
CA GLN A 57 20.35 -30.64 14.12
C GLN A 57 19.24 -29.61 13.83
N SER A 58 18.40 -29.86 12.83
CA SER A 58 17.21 -29.06 12.53
C SER A 58 16.09 -29.41 13.52
N VAL A 59 15.20 -28.47 13.80
CA VAL A 59 14.13 -28.66 14.78
C VAL A 59 13.13 -29.71 14.28
N ASP A 60 12.88 -30.74 15.09
CA ASP A 60 11.78 -31.69 14.87
C ASP A 60 10.48 -31.06 15.37
N TYR A 61 9.75 -30.40 14.46
CA TYR A 61 8.55 -29.65 14.78
C TYR A 61 7.47 -30.50 15.44
N ILE A 62 7.24 -31.73 14.98
CA ILE A 62 6.14 -32.57 15.49
C ILE A 62 6.44 -33.01 16.91
N LYS A 63 7.66 -33.50 17.19
CA LYS A 63 8.04 -33.89 18.56
C LYS A 63 8.08 -32.69 19.49
N SER A 64 8.60 -31.55 19.01
CA SER A 64 8.68 -30.31 19.80
C SER A 64 7.28 -29.80 20.17
N ILE A 65 6.33 -29.75 19.23
CA ILE A 65 4.94 -29.33 19.51
C ILE A 65 4.30 -30.29 20.51
N ARG A 66 4.49 -31.60 20.36
CA ARG A 66 3.95 -32.60 21.29
C ARG A 66 4.50 -32.41 22.71
N SER A 67 5.78 -32.05 22.84
CA SER A 67 6.44 -31.83 24.12
C SER A 67 6.11 -30.47 24.76
N LEU A 68 5.93 -29.42 23.95
CA LEU A 68 5.59 -28.07 24.40
C LEU A 68 4.09 -27.90 24.75
N GLY A 69 3.21 -28.77 24.26
CA GLY A 69 1.77 -28.71 24.55
C GLY A 69 1.41 -28.69 26.04
N PRO A 70 1.92 -29.63 26.86
CA PRO A 70 1.76 -29.61 28.32
C PRO A 70 2.25 -28.33 28.99
N VAL A 71 3.37 -27.76 28.52
CA VAL A 71 3.91 -26.49 29.00
C VAL A 71 2.94 -25.34 28.71
N CYS A 72 2.37 -25.29 27.51
CA CYS A 72 1.35 -24.30 27.15
C CYS A 72 0.11 -24.39 28.04
N GLU A 73 -0.30 -25.61 28.42
CA GLU A 73 -1.43 -25.83 29.33
C GLU A 73 -1.15 -25.33 30.75
N SER A 74 0.05 -25.60 31.28
CA SER A 74 0.45 -25.11 32.59
C SER A 74 0.52 -23.58 32.65
N VAL A 75 1.04 -22.94 31.61
CA VAL A 75 1.08 -21.46 31.51
C VAL A 75 -0.33 -20.87 31.44
N ASP A 76 -1.24 -21.47 30.66
CA ASP A 76 -2.65 -21.03 30.59
C ASP A 76 -3.35 -21.14 31.95
N LEU A 77 -3.14 -22.25 32.67
CA LEU A 77 -3.69 -22.44 34.02
C LEU A 77 -3.12 -21.42 35.01
N HIS A 78 -1.82 -21.14 34.94
CA HIS A 78 -1.18 -20.12 35.77
C HIS A 78 -1.76 -18.73 35.48
N PHE A 79 -1.88 -18.33 34.22
CA PHE A 79 -2.45 -17.03 33.86
C PHE A 79 -3.92 -16.89 34.29
N LYS A 80 -4.71 -17.96 34.23
CA LYS A 80 -6.09 -17.98 34.76
C LYS A 80 -6.16 -17.88 36.29
N SER A 81 -5.10 -18.25 37.00
CA SER A 81 -5.05 -18.11 38.46
C SER A 81 -4.73 -16.69 38.93
N LEU A 82 -4.17 -15.85 38.07
CA LEU A 82 -3.74 -14.50 38.39
C LEU A 82 -4.84 -13.47 38.14
N THR A 83 -4.91 -12.45 39.01
CA THR A 83 -5.71 -11.26 38.72
C THR A 83 -4.95 -10.30 37.79
N LYS A 84 -5.67 -9.36 37.17
CA LYS A 84 -5.08 -8.34 36.30
C LYS A 84 -4.01 -7.52 37.02
N GLU A 85 -4.24 -7.17 38.28
CA GLU A 85 -3.30 -6.40 39.09
C GLU A 85 -2.03 -7.20 39.38
N GLN A 86 -2.19 -8.48 39.75
CA GLN A 86 -1.04 -9.36 40.00
C GLN A 86 -0.20 -9.55 38.73
N PHE A 87 -0.87 -9.79 37.59
CA PHE A 87 -0.20 -9.91 36.30
C PHE A 87 0.52 -8.63 35.91
N ALA A 88 -0.11 -7.46 36.08
CA ALA A 88 0.51 -6.18 35.78
C ALA A 88 1.75 -5.92 36.65
N VAL A 89 1.68 -6.19 37.96
CA VAL A 89 2.82 -6.03 38.87
C VAL A 89 3.98 -6.95 38.50
N GLN A 90 3.68 -8.20 38.12
CA GLN A 90 4.69 -9.21 37.83
C GLN A 90 5.30 -9.08 36.42
N TYR A 91 4.50 -8.73 35.41
CA TYR A 91 4.89 -8.82 34.00
C TYR A 91 4.92 -7.50 33.22
N ALA A 92 4.29 -6.41 33.68
CA ALA A 92 4.19 -5.19 32.87
C ALA A 92 5.56 -4.57 32.53
N SER A 93 6.51 -4.63 33.47
CA SER A 93 7.87 -4.15 33.28
C SER A 93 8.61 -4.89 32.15
N TRP A 94 8.32 -6.18 32.00
CA TRP A 94 8.91 -7.07 31.00
C TRP A 94 8.36 -6.86 29.60
N PHE A 95 7.31 -6.07 29.41
CA PHE A 95 6.78 -5.72 28.08
C PHE A 95 7.29 -4.36 27.56
N HIS A 96 7.98 -3.54 28.37
CA HIS A 96 8.39 -2.20 27.96
C HIS A 96 9.26 -2.16 26.71
N TRP A 97 10.07 -3.20 26.46
CA TRP A 97 10.91 -3.33 25.27
C TRP A 97 10.13 -3.45 23.95
N THR A 98 8.82 -3.63 23.99
CA THR A 98 7.97 -3.68 22.79
C THR A 98 7.30 -2.34 22.47
N ASN A 99 7.37 -1.37 23.39
CA ASN A 99 6.60 -0.11 23.36
C ASN A 99 5.07 -0.28 23.31
N CYS A 100 4.54 -1.50 23.55
CA CYS A 100 3.12 -1.85 23.45
C CYS A 100 2.56 -2.47 24.75
N THR A 101 3.09 -2.12 25.93
CA THR A 101 2.72 -2.74 27.22
C THR A 101 1.19 -2.80 27.46
N LYS A 102 0.46 -1.73 27.13
CA LYS A 102 -1.01 -1.68 27.31
C LYS A 102 -1.73 -2.79 26.54
N LEU A 103 -1.30 -3.04 25.31
CA LEU A 103 -1.87 -4.07 24.44
C LEU A 103 -1.70 -5.47 25.06
N PHE A 104 -0.55 -5.76 25.66
CA PHE A 104 -0.31 -7.06 26.31
C PHE A 104 -1.19 -7.27 27.55
N LEU A 105 -1.48 -6.19 28.29
CA LEU A 105 -2.43 -6.24 29.40
C LEU A 105 -3.87 -6.46 28.91
N GLU A 106 -4.28 -5.84 27.81
CA GLU A 106 -5.58 -6.10 27.17
C GLU A 106 -5.70 -7.55 26.68
N ILE A 107 -4.63 -8.11 26.12
CA ILE A 107 -4.61 -9.51 25.68
C ILE A 107 -4.75 -10.46 26.88
N PHE A 108 -4.13 -10.14 28.02
CA PHE A 108 -4.32 -10.91 29.25
C PHE A 108 -5.78 -10.90 29.71
N ASP A 109 -6.45 -9.74 29.68
CA ASP A 109 -7.87 -9.66 30.05
C ASP A 109 -8.73 -10.57 29.16
N VAL A 110 -8.46 -10.59 27.85
CA VAL A 110 -9.18 -11.46 26.89
C VAL A 110 -9.02 -12.95 27.23
N LEU A 111 -7.84 -13.38 27.71
CA LEU A 111 -7.60 -14.77 28.09
C LEU A 111 -8.47 -15.22 29.27
N GLN A 112 -8.94 -14.30 30.12
CA GLN A 112 -9.82 -14.61 31.26
C GLN A 112 -11.26 -14.90 30.82
N TYR A 113 -11.78 -14.16 29.84
CA TYR A 113 -13.19 -14.22 29.44
C TYR A 113 -13.52 -15.26 28.35
N THR A 114 -12.51 -15.98 27.84
CA THR A 114 -12.63 -17.11 26.91
C THR A 114 -13.42 -16.81 25.62
N GLN A 115 -13.41 -15.56 25.14
CA GLN A 115 -13.99 -15.22 23.84
C GLN A 115 -13.05 -15.64 22.71
N THR A 116 -13.45 -16.63 21.92
CA THR A 116 -12.60 -17.29 20.91
C THR A 116 -12.13 -16.35 19.79
N THR A 117 -13.00 -15.43 19.35
CA THR A 117 -12.65 -14.41 18.35
C THR A 117 -11.62 -13.41 18.88
N GLU A 118 -11.74 -13.02 20.14
CA GLU A 118 -10.83 -12.07 20.77
C GLU A 118 -9.46 -12.69 21.03
N VAL A 119 -9.39 -13.99 21.35
CA VAL A 119 -8.12 -14.73 21.47
C VAL A 119 -7.34 -14.70 20.15
N ALA A 120 -8.00 -14.98 19.02
CA ALA A 120 -7.38 -14.92 17.70
C ALA A 120 -6.93 -13.48 17.34
N LEU A 121 -7.75 -12.47 17.66
CA LEU A 121 -7.37 -11.07 17.49
C LEU A 121 -6.16 -10.70 18.35
N GLY A 122 -6.15 -11.12 19.62
CA GLY A 122 -5.03 -10.94 20.54
C GLY A 122 -3.76 -11.56 19.99
N LEU A 123 -3.85 -12.76 19.43
CA LEU A 123 -2.72 -13.46 18.83
C LEU A 123 -2.18 -12.75 17.57
N MET A 124 -3.04 -12.24 16.70
CA MET A 124 -2.62 -11.43 15.54
C MET A 124 -1.90 -10.14 15.97
N LYS A 125 -2.42 -9.46 16.99
CA LYS A 125 -1.82 -8.24 17.54
C LYS A 125 -0.47 -8.53 18.23
N LEU A 126 -0.43 -9.59 19.03
CA LEU A 126 0.77 -10.06 19.72
C LEU A 126 1.89 -10.37 18.74
N THR A 127 1.60 -11.21 17.73
CA THR A 127 2.60 -11.63 16.75
C THR A 127 3.14 -10.46 15.93
N SER A 128 2.28 -9.51 15.56
CA SER A 128 2.69 -8.30 14.83
C SER A 128 3.58 -7.37 15.68
N CYS A 129 3.24 -7.20 16.96
CA CYS A 129 4.07 -6.39 17.88
C CYS A 129 5.40 -7.07 18.18
N LEU A 130 5.38 -8.39 18.38
CA LEU A 130 6.59 -9.18 18.61
C LEU A 130 7.52 -9.14 17.39
N GLU A 131 6.99 -9.27 16.17
CA GLU A 131 7.76 -9.16 14.93
C GLU A 131 8.47 -7.80 14.81
N ARG A 132 7.75 -6.70 15.09
CA ARG A 132 8.35 -5.36 15.12
C ARG A 132 9.43 -5.23 16.18
N ALA A 133 9.15 -5.68 17.40
CA ALA A 133 10.06 -5.55 18.53
C ALA A 133 11.34 -6.38 18.33
N LEU A 134 11.23 -7.59 17.79
CA LEU A 134 12.39 -8.40 17.39
C LEU A 134 13.21 -7.71 16.29
N GLY A 135 12.57 -7.04 15.34
CA GLY A 135 13.29 -6.25 14.34
C GLY A 135 14.01 -5.03 14.93
N ASP A 136 13.48 -4.41 15.99
CA ASP A 136 14.18 -3.33 16.72
C ASP A 136 15.42 -3.89 17.45
N VAL A 137 15.30 -5.07 18.05
CA VAL A 137 16.44 -5.77 18.70
C VAL A 137 17.49 -6.20 17.68
N TYR A 138 17.07 -6.67 16.50
CA TYR A 138 17.98 -7.05 15.42
C TYR A 138 18.89 -5.88 15.02
N LEU A 139 18.35 -4.66 14.96
CA LEU A 139 19.08 -3.45 14.60
C LEU A 139 20.07 -2.97 15.67
N LEU A 140 20.13 -3.61 16.84
CA LEU A 140 21.22 -3.38 17.80
C LEU A 140 22.57 -3.88 17.25
N ILE A 141 22.55 -4.91 16.39
CA ILE A 141 23.75 -5.56 15.85
C ILE A 141 23.80 -5.43 14.32
N GLY A 142 22.67 -5.68 13.64
CA GLY A 142 22.57 -5.68 12.18
C GLY A 142 22.28 -4.31 11.58
N THR A 143 22.58 -4.14 10.28
CA THR A 143 22.34 -2.89 9.54
C THR A 143 20.97 -2.84 8.87
N ASP A 144 20.49 -3.95 8.31
CA ASP A 144 19.22 -4.03 7.58
C ASP A 144 18.36 -5.18 8.10
N CYS A 145 17.17 -4.86 8.60
CA CYS A 145 16.23 -5.86 9.13
C CYS A 145 15.66 -6.74 7.99
N PRO A 146 15.70 -8.08 8.11
CA PRO A 146 15.04 -8.98 7.17
C PRO A 146 13.54 -8.66 7.04
N PHE A 147 13.01 -8.80 5.81
CA PHE A 147 11.60 -8.53 5.53
C PHE A 147 10.65 -9.65 6.00
N LEU A 148 11.10 -10.91 5.97
CA LEU A 148 10.28 -12.04 6.37
C LEU A 148 10.56 -12.42 7.83
N LEU A 149 9.50 -12.60 8.63
CA LEU A 149 9.59 -13.04 10.03
C LEU A 149 10.41 -14.33 10.19
N ARG A 150 10.26 -15.30 9.29
CA ARG A 150 11.04 -16.53 9.31
C ARG A 150 12.55 -16.26 9.24
N ASP A 151 12.95 -15.35 8.36
CA ASP A 151 14.35 -15.03 8.13
C ASP A 151 14.90 -14.17 9.28
N LEU A 152 14.05 -13.32 9.88
CA LEU A 152 14.35 -12.61 11.12
C LEU A 152 14.61 -13.59 12.28
N LEU A 153 13.72 -14.56 12.50
CA LEU A 153 13.84 -15.55 13.58
C LEU A 153 15.02 -16.50 13.38
N ALA A 154 15.39 -16.81 12.13
CA ALA A 154 16.54 -17.64 11.80
C ALA A 154 17.88 -16.89 11.88
N SER A 155 17.86 -15.58 12.15
CA SER A 155 19.07 -14.76 12.13
C SER A 155 20.02 -15.03 13.31
N GLU A 156 21.32 -15.07 13.02
CA GLU A 156 22.36 -15.22 14.06
C GLU A 156 22.39 -14.04 15.03
N HIS A 157 22.03 -12.83 14.56
CA HIS A 157 22.01 -11.61 15.35
C HIS A 157 21.05 -11.74 16.55
N LEU A 158 19.83 -12.23 16.34
CA LEU A 158 18.90 -12.48 17.44
C LEU A 158 19.32 -13.66 18.31
N ALA A 159 19.96 -14.68 17.71
CA ALA A 159 20.50 -15.80 18.47
C ALA A 159 21.65 -15.39 19.41
N VAL A 160 22.42 -14.34 19.10
CA VAL A 160 23.43 -13.77 20.00
C VAL A 160 22.78 -13.08 21.20
N VAL A 161 21.63 -12.42 21.02
CA VAL A 161 20.94 -11.69 22.10
C VAL A 161 20.13 -12.62 22.99
N PHE A 162 19.31 -13.49 22.39
CA PHE A 162 18.34 -14.32 23.11
C PHE A 162 18.79 -15.78 23.29
N GLY A 163 19.77 -16.24 22.52
CA GLY A 163 20.18 -17.65 22.47
C GLY A 163 19.45 -18.44 21.39
N LYS A 164 20.18 -19.34 20.72
CA LYS A 164 19.65 -20.16 19.61
C LYS A 164 18.47 -21.05 20.03
N ALA A 165 18.53 -21.65 21.23
CA ALA A 165 17.47 -22.52 21.72
C ALA A 165 16.14 -21.76 21.96
N VAL A 166 16.22 -20.53 22.48
CA VAL A 166 15.05 -19.65 22.69
C VAL A 166 14.42 -19.26 21.34
N MET A 167 15.25 -18.91 20.35
CA MET A 167 14.77 -18.61 19.00
C MET A 167 14.10 -19.84 18.37
N ASN A 168 14.63 -21.05 18.58
CA ASN A 168 14.01 -22.28 18.09
C ASN A 168 12.61 -22.52 18.69
N VAL A 169 12.39 -22.18 19.96
CA VAL A 169 11.03 -22.20 20.56
C VAL A 169 10.09 -21.28 19.78
N LEU A 170 10.49 -20.02 19.51
CA LEU A 170 9.67 -19.08 18.73
C LEU A 170 9.41 -19.57 17.29
N ILE A 171 10.41 -20.19 16.65
CA ILE A 171 10.29 -20.72 15.29
C ILE A 171 9.20 -21.80 15.21
N VAL A 172 9.03 -22.62 16.25
CA VAL A 172 7.97 -23.65 16.34
C VAL A 172 6.57 -23.00 16.35
N PHE A 173 6.38 -21.88 17.05
CA PHE A 173 5.07 -21.24 17.16
C PHE A 173 4.72 -20.32 15.97
N ILE A 174 5.65 -19.48 15.51
CA ILE A 174 5.34 -18.36 14.61
C ILE A 174 6.23 -18.26 13.36
N GLY A 175 7.31 -19.05 13.25
CA GLY A 175 8.32 -18.86 12.23
C GLY A 175 8.22 -19.76 11.01
N SER A 176 8.26 -21.07 11.22
CA SER A 176 8.39 -22.04 10.13
C SER A 176 7.03 -22.53 9.62
N PRO A 177 6.85 -22.69 8.30
CA PRO A 177 5.64 -23.33 7.75
C PRO A 177 5.54 -24.82 8.09
N TYR A 178 6.62 -25.44 8.57
CA TYR A 178 6.62 -26.82 9.10
C TYR A 178 6.24 -26.89 10.60
N GLY A 179 6.22 -25.75 11.29
CA GLY A 179 5.72 -25.60 12.66
C GLY A 179 4.24 -25.19 12.68
N LEU A 180 3.78 -24.63 13.81
CA LEU A 180 2.39 -24.18 13.97
C LEU A 180 2.06 -22.99 13.06
N ASN A 181 3.05 -22.11 12.83
CA ASN A 181 2.94 -20.94 11.96
C ASN A 181 1.69 -20.07 12.24
N LEU A 182 1.36 -19.89 13.53
CA LEU A 182 0.08 -19.31 13.98
C LEU A 182 -0.18 -17.93 13.38
N ARG A 183 0.88 -17.13 13.21
CA ARG A 183 0.85 -15.81 12.56
C ARG A 183 0.24 -15.91 11.16
N ASN A 184 0.79 -16.76 10.29
CA ASN A 184 0.32 -16.84 8.90
C ASN A 184 -1.04 -17.54 8.80
N VAL A 185 -1.29 -18.55 9.62
CA VAL A 185 -2.59 -19.24 9.67
C VAL A 185 -3.72 -18.25 9.98
N LEU A 186 -3.52 -17.34 10.93
CA LEU A 186 -4.52 -16.33 11.30
C LEU A 186 -4.60 -15.17 10.30
N TRP A 187 -3.47 -14.57 9.92
CA TRP A 187 -3.47 -13.43 9.00
C TRP A 187 -3.99 -13.75 7.59
N HIS A 188 -4.01 -15.03 7.22
CA HIS A 188 -4.61 -15.54 5.99
C HIS A 188 -6.00 -16.18 6.20
N GLY A 189 -6.55 -16.11 7.42
CA GLY A 189 -7.92 -16.55 7.71
C GLY A 189 -8.17 -18.05 7.55
N PHE A 190 -7.15 -18.89 7.68
CA PHE A 190 -7.36 -20.34 7.58
C PHE A 190 -8.06 -20.93 8.80
N ALA A 191 -7.81 -20.38 9.99
CA ALA A 191 -8.40 -20.87 11.22
C ALA A 191 -9.74 -20.21 11.55
N SER A 192 -10.73 -21.02 11.88
CA SER A 192 -12.00 -20.55 12.45
C SER A 192 -11.82 -20.16 13.93
N PRO A 193 -12.74 -19.38 14.52
CA PRO A 193 -12.59 -18.88 15.90
C PRO A 193 -12.33 -20.00 16.92
N GLN A 194 -12.94 -21.16 16.75
CA GLN A 194 -12.86 -22.28 17.70
C GLN A 194 -11.61 -23.14 17.53
N GLU A 195 -10.86 -22.97 16.45
CA GLU A 195 -9.72 -23.83 16.10
C GLU A 195 -8.40 -23.40 16.73
N ILE A 196 -8.31 -22.19 17.31
CA ILE A 196 -7.09 -21.71 17.94
C ILE A 196 -7.22 -21.82 19.47
N PRO A 197 -6.48 -22.75 20.12
CA PRO A 197 -6.44 -22.82 21.57
C PRO A 197 -5.90 -21.54 22.21
N ALA A 198 -6.59 -21.02 23.23
CA ALA A 198 -6.13 -19.89 24.04
C ALA A 198 -4.76 -20.12 24.68
N LYS A 199 -4.43 -21.39 24.95
CA LYS A 199 -3.14 -21.86 25.48
C LYS A 199 -1.94 -21.32 24.68
N TYR A 200 -2.05 -21.22 23.36
CA TYR A 200 -0.96 -20.68 22.52
C TYR A 200 -0.79 -19.17 22.69
N CYS A 201 -1.89 -18.44 22.88
CA CYS A 201 -1.85 -17.02 23.13
C CYS A 201 -1.25 -16.72 24.52
N ALA A 202 -1.63 -17.49 25.55
CA ALA A 202 -1.01 -17.44 26.87
C ALA A 202 0.50 -17.75 26.81
N MET A 203 0.89 -18.81 26.11
CA MET A 203 2.30 -19.18 25.94
C MET A 203 3.11 -18.08 25.24
N LEU A 204 2.59 -17.49 24.15
CA LEU A 204 3.31 -16.43 23.44
C LEU A 204 3.41 -15.13 24.25
N LEU A 205 2.39 -14.81 25.05
CA LEU A 205 2.43 -13.70 26.00
C LEU A 205 3.52 -13.92 27.07
N PHE A 206 3.59 -15.15 27.61
CA PHE A 206 4.62 -15.58 28.55
C PHE A 206 6.04 -15.51 27.96
N LEU A 207 6.23 -16.06 26.76
CA LEU A 207 7.49 -16.01 26.04
C LEU A 207 7.94 -14.57 25.76
N THR A 208 7.00 -13.67 25.43
CA THR A 208 7.31 -12.25 25.19
C THR A 208 7.85 -11.56 26.44
N ALA A 209 7.30 -11.86 27.62
CA ALA A 209 7.84 -11.37 28.89
C ALA A 209 9.23 -11.95 29.18
N GLY A 210 9.42 -13.26 28.96
CA GLY A 210 10.72 -13.92 29.13
C GLY A 210 11.81 -13.36 28.21
N LEU A 211 11.46 -12.95 26.99
CA LEU A 211 12.39 -12.30 26.07
C LEU A 211 12.80 -10.92 26.62
N GLY A 212 11.85 -10.17 27.21
CA GLY A 212 12.14 -8.91 27.88
C GLY A 212 13.16 -9.05 29.01
N GLN A 213 13.09 -10.14 29.78
CA GLN A 213 14.04 -10.47 30.86
C GLN A 213 15.46 -10.72 30.31
N LEU A 214 15.57 -11.53 29.25
CA LEU A 214 16.85 -11.80 28.58
C LEU A 214 17.44 -10.53 27.96
N LEU A 215 16.61 -9.73 27.29
CA LEU A 215 17.03 -8.49 26.65
C LEU A 215 17.53 -7.47 27.68
N GLN A 216 16.83 -7.32 28.81
CA GLN A 216 17.29 -6.41 29.86
C GLN A 216 18.69 -6.79 30.36
N THR A 217 18.93 -8.09 30.57
CA THR A 217 20.24 -8.62 30.96
C THR A 217 21.31 -8.29 29.92
N TYR A 218 21.01 -8.51 28.64
CA TYR A 218 21.93 -8.20 27.54
C TYR A 218 22.24 -6.70 27.42
N LEU A 219 21.23 -5.83 27.51
CA LEU A 219 21.40 -4.38 27.45
C LEU A 219 22.23 -3.84 28.61
N LEU A 220 22.05 -4.39 29.82
CA LEU A 220 22.86 -4.04 30.99
C LEU A 220 24.34 -4.45 30.81
N GLN A 221 24.59 -5.62 30.23
CA GLN A 221 25.94 -6.12 29.97
C GLN A 221 26.66 -5.32 28.88
N THR A 222 25.95 -5.00 27.79
CA THR A 222 26.51 -4.33 26.61
C THR A 222 26.48 -2.80 26.70
N LYS A 223 25.74 -2.23 27.65
CA LYS A 223 25.47 -0.79 27.79
C LYS A 223 24.86 -0.16 26.53
N CYS A 224 24.11 -0.95 25.77
CA CYS A 224 23.37 -0.50 24.60
C CYS A 224 21.98 0.03 24.99
N ASN A 225 21.44 0.96 24.20
CA ASN A 225 20.06 1.43 24.34
C ASN A 225 19.23 0.91 23.17
N LEU A 226 18.06 0.35 23.47
CA LEU A 226 17.11 -0.05 22.45
C LEU A 226 16.42 1.19 21.86
N VAL A 227 16.52 1.37 20.55
CA VAL A 227 15.85 2.45 19.82
C VAL A 227 14.72 1.87 19.00
N HIS A 228 13.50 2.33 19.26
CA HIS A 228 12.33 1.92 18.50
C HIS A 228 12.27 2.62 17.16
N ARG A 229 12.00 1.85 16.09
CA ARG A 229 11.71 2.44 14.78
C ARG A 229 10.47 3.34 14.87
N PRO A 230 10.36 4.41 14.07
CA PRO A 230 9.14 5.22 14.01
C PRO A 230 7.98 4.41 13.40
N TYR A 231 6.75 4.72 13.78
CA TYR A 231 5.56 4.14 13.16
C TYR A 231 5.32 4.76 11.77
N VAL A 232 4.78 3.96 10.85
CA VAL A 232 4.36 4.44 9.53
C VAL A 232 3.07 5.24 9.68
N ILE A 233 3.09 6.47 9.18
CA ILE A 233 1.92 7.35 9.14
C ILE A 233 1.38 7.36 7.72
N PHE A 234 0.08 7.17 7.55
CA PHE A 234 -0.58 7.30 6.26
C PHE A 234 -0.59 8.77 5.83
N THR A 235 0.35 9.14 4.95
CA THR A 235 0.36 10.44 4.29
C THR A 235 -0.72 10.48 3.22
N SER A 236 -1.44 11.60 3.11
CA SER A 236 -2.47 11.84 2.07
C SER A 236 -3.75 10.99 2.22
N LEU A 237 -4.39 11.02 3.40
CA LEU A 237 -5.69 10.37 3.65
C LEU A 237 -6.78 10.79 2.64
N ASP A 238 -6.72 12.01 2.09
CA ASP A 238 -7.63 12.46 1.02
C ASP A 238 -7.53 11.62 -0.26
N GLU A 239 -6.35 11.04 -0.56
CA GLU A 239 -6.17 10.13 -1.69
C GLU A 239 -6.77 8.74 -1.44
N LEU A 240 -7.00 8.38 -0.18
CA LEU A 240 -7.59 7.10 0.22
C LEU A 240 -9.12 7.17 0.31
N ASP A 241 -9.72 8.37 0.31
CA ASP A 241 -11.17 8.55 0.38
C ASP A 241 -11.83 8.24 -1.00
N ILE A 242 -12.27 7.00 -1.19
CA ILE A 242 -12.88 6.49 -2.43
C ILE A 242 -14.40 6.41 -2.29
N PHE A 243 -14.85 5.81 -1.19
CA PHE A 243 -16.21 5.89 -0.74
C PHE A 243 -16.41 7.27 -0.10
N PRO A 244 -17.48 8.01 -0.41
CA PRO A 244 -17.57 9.43 -0.06
C PRO A 244 -17.61 9.59 1.46
N GLY A 245 -16.51 10.05 2.06
CA GLY A 245 -16.50 10.56 3.42
C GLY A 245 -16.84 12.05 3.49
N LYS A 246 -16.62 12.79 2.39
CA LYS A 246 -16.77 14.26 2.36
C LYS A 246 -18.02 14.80 1.66
N TYR A 247 -18.57 14.13 0.63
CA TYR A 247 -19.69 14.67 -0.17
C TYR A 247 -20.62 13.59 -0.74
N LEU A 248 -21.53 13.05 0.09
CA LEU A 248 -22.74 12.40 -0.42
C LEU A 248 -23.91 13.37 -0.19
N THR A 249 -24.13 14.27 -1.16
CA THR A 249 -25.38 15.03 -1.24
C THR A 249 -26.44 14.13 -1.88
N VAL A 250 -27.18 13.42 -1.04
CA VAL A 250 -28.53 12.97 -1.37
C VAL A 250 -29.44 13.68 -0.38
N SER A 251 -30.25 14.62 -0.88
CA SER A 251 -31.36 15.26 -0.14
C SER A 251 -31.04 15.73 1.29
N ASN A 252 -30.30 16.84 1.44
CA ASN A 252 -30.15 17.60 2.69
C ASN A 252 -29.75 16.85 3.98
N PHE A 253 -29.28 15.60 3.92
CA PHE A 253 -28.66 14.89 5.04
C PHE A 253 -27.20 14.57 4.73
N LEU A 254 -26.30 15.25 5.43
CA LEU A 254 -24.86 14.99 5.42
C LEU A 254 -24.59 13.60 6.04
N LEU A 255 -24.51 12.55 5.22
CA LEU A 255 -24.02 11.24 5.67
C LEU A 255 -22.49 11.31 5.84
N ARG A 256 -22.08 11.74 7.03
CA ARG A 256 -20.70 11.80 7.50
C ARG A 256 -20.30 10.41 8.01
N TYR A 257 -19.65 9.62 7.16
CA TYR A 257 -19.17 8.23 7.40
C TYR A 257 -20.27 7.15 7.47
N LEU A 258 -19.86 5.87 7.47
CA LEU A 258 -20.76 4.73 7.72
C LEU A 258 -21.51 4.93 9.06
N ASN A 259 -22.84 4.97 9.00
CA ASN A 259 -23.70 5.13 10.16
C ASN A 259 -23.96 3.79 10.85
N HIS A 260 -24.45 3.83 12.09
CA HIS A 260 -24.90 2.63 12.82
C HIS A 260 -25.96 1.83 12.04
N GLU A 261 -26.82 2.51 11.28
CA GLU A 261 -27.79 1.88 10.38
C GLU A 261 -27.11 1.05 9.28
N THR A 262 -26.07 1.58 8.65
CA THR A 262 -25.31 0.86 7.61
C THR A 262 -24.62 -0.37 8.18
N LEU A 263 -24.10 -0.27 9.40
CA LEU A 263 -23.47 -1.39 10.08
C LEU A 263 -24.50 -2.46 10.48
N SER A 264 -25.71 -2.07 10.89
CA SER A 264 -26.82 -3.00 11.16
C SER A 264 -27.21 -3.78 9.89
N ILE A 265 -27.31 -3.08 8.76
CA ILE A 265 -27.57 -3.73 7.47
C ILE A 265 -26.42 -4.65 7.08
N ALA A 266 -25.16 -4.25 7.33
CA ALA A 266 -24.00 -5.10 7.09
C ALA A 266 -24.05 -6.38 7.93
N GLU A 267 -24.47 -6.32 9.19
CA GLU A 267 -24.64 -7.50 10.06
C GLU A 267 -25.66 -8.49 9.50
N GLU A 268 -26.76 -8.01 8.93
CA GLU A 268 -27.74 -8.87 8.25
C GLU A 268 -27.20 -9.43 6.93
N LEU A 269 -26.49 -8.62 6.14
CA LEU A 269 -25.86 -9.07 4.89
C LEU A 269 -24.82 -10.17 5.12
N VAL A 270 -24.02 -10.06 6.18
CA VAL A 270 -23.01 -11.08 6.53
C VAL A 270 -23.67 -12.43 6.80
N LYS A 271 -24.84 -12.47 7.45
CA LYS A 271 -25.56 -13.72 7.76
C LYS A 271 -26.13 -14.40 6.52
N LEU A 272 -26.49 -13.61 5.51
CA LEU A 272 -27.22 -14.07 4.33
C LEU A 272 -26.33 -14.28 3.10
N SER A 273 -25.14 -13.68 3.06
CA SER A 273 -24.28 -13.72 1.89
C SER A 273 -23.59 -15.08 1.71
N SER A 274 -23.60 -15.60 0.48
CA SER A 274 -22.87 -16.81 0.10
C SER A 274 -21.34 -16.64 0.13
N PHE A 275 -20.86 -15.39 0.20
CA PHE A 275 -19.45 -15.04 0.32
C PHE A 275 -18.86 -15.38 1.69
N VAL A 276 -19.70 -15.42 2.74
CA VAL A 276 -19.26 -15.64 4.11
C VAL A 276 -19.39 -17.12 4.46
N LEU A 277 -18.28 -17.75 4.84
CA LEU A 277 -18.31 -19.09 5.41
C LEU A 277 -18.96 -19.05 6.80
N LYS A 278 -19.89 -19.98 7.07
CA LYS A 278 -20.60 -20.07 8.36
C LYS A 278 -19.66 -20.17 9.55
N ALA A 279 -18.55 -20.91 9.41
CA ALA A 279 -17.52 -21.04 10.46
C ALA A 279 -16.83 -19.70 10.80
N MET A 280 -16.80 -18.75 9.86
CA MET A 280 -16.13 -17.46 10.00
C MET A 280 -17.07 -16.31 10.40
N LEU A 281 -18.38 -16.57 10.46
CA LEU A 281 -19.41 -15.59 10.84
C LEU A 281 -19.06 -14.81 12.13
N PRO A 282 -18.52 -15.43 13.20
CA PRO A 282 -18.19 -14.69 14.43
C PRO A 282 -17.12 -13.61 14.22
N PHE A 283 -16.15 -13.81 13.32
CA PHE A 283 -15.12 -12.81 13.03
C PHE A 283 -15.70 -11.57 12.33
N TRP A 284 -16.62 -11.77 11.40
CA TRP A 284 -17.31 -10.65 10.73
C TRP A 284 -18.12 -9.81 11.72
N MET A 285 -18.89 -10.46 12.58
CA MET A 285 -19.69 -9.77 13.61
C MET A 285 -18.80 -9.02 14.61
N ALA A 286 -17.69 -9.63 15.03
CA ALA A 286 -16.71 -8.98 15.89
C ALA A 286 -16.05 -7.77 15.21
N ALA A 287 -15.74 -7.85 13.92
CA ALA A 287 -15.16 -6.73 13.17
C ALA A 287 -16.13 -5.54 13.09
N LEU A 288 -17.41 -5.77 12.80
CA LEU A 288 -18.42 -4.73 12.75
C LEU A 288 -18.68 -4.13 14.15
N THR A 289 -18.66 -4.95 15.19
CA THR A 289 -18.77 -4.49 16.59
C THR A 289 -17.58 -3.62 16.99
N ALA A 290 -16.35 -4.02 16.64
CA ALA A 290 -15.14 -3.23 16.89
C ALA A 290 -15.22 -1.85 16.22
N PHE A 291 -15.76 -1.78 15.00
CA PHE A 291 -15.99 -0.50 14.33
C PHE A 291 -17.00 0.39 15.09
N LYS A 292 -18.12 -0.19 15.57
CA LYS A 292 -19.11 0.53 16.40
C LYS A 292 -18.50 1.06 17.71
N GLN A 293 -17.51 0.37 18.26
CA GLN A 293 -16.78 0.74 19.48
C GLN A 293 -15.60 1.71 19.23
N ASN A 294 -15.43 2.23 18.00
CA ASN A 294 -14.30 3.07 17.57
C ASN A 294 -12.93 2.37 17.66
N ARG A 295 -12.89 1.04 17.74
CA ARG A 295 -11.66 0.23 17.64
C ARG A 295 -11.38 -0.08 16.17
N TYR A 296 -10.93 0.93 15.43
CA TYR A 296 -10.78 0.84 13.97
C TYR A 296 -9.68 -0.13 13.54
N ALA A 297 -8.56 -0.21 14.26
CA ALA A 297 -7.50 -1.18 13.98
C ALA A 297 -8.00 -2.63 14.17
N ASP A 298 -8.65 -2.92 15.30
CA ASP A 298 -9.22 -4.24 15.58
C ASP A 298 -10.22 -4.67 14.50
N CYS A 299 -11.06 -3.74 14.03
CA CYS A 299 -11.99 -3.98 12.91
C CYS A 299 -11.26 -4.44 11.64
N VAL A 300 -10.23 -3.70 11.22
CA VAL A 300 -9.49 -4.00 9.97
C VAL A 300 -8.67 -5.28 10.11
N ILE A 301 -8.05 -5.54 11.27
CA ILE A 301 -7.29 -6.76 11.56
C ILE A 301 -8.20 -7.99 11.47
N LEU A 302 -9.41 -7.91 12.00
CA LEU A 302 -10.39 -9.00 11.89
C LEU A 302 -10.94 -9.14 10.47
N LEU A 303 -11.19 -8.03 9.76
CA LEU A 303 -11.89 -8.03 8.48
C LEU A 303 -11.01 -8.47 7.30
N LEU A 304 -9.72 -8.09 7.28
CA LEU A 304 -8.81 -8.40 6.17
C LEU A 304 -8.65 -9.91 5.91
N PRO A 305 -8.38 -10.77 6.92
CA PRO A 305 -8.32 -12.21 6.73
C PRO A 305 -9.63 -12.78 6.19
N GLN A 306 -10.78 -12.22 6.60
CA GLN A 306 -12.08 -12.70 6.14
C GLN A 306 -12.39 -12.33 4.69
N LEU A 307 -11.94 -11.16 4.25
CA LEU A 307 -11.97 -10.80 2.83
C LEU A 307 -11.12 -11.76 2.01
N GLU A 308 -9.94 -12.13 2.50
CA GLU A 308 -9.09 -13.12 1.84
C GLU A 308 -9.77 -14.49 1.71
N VAL A 309 -10.45 -14.96 2.77
CA VAL A 309 -11.19 -16.23 2.77
C VAL A 309 -12.34 -16.21 1.78
N GLY A 310 -13.17 -15.16 1.79
CA GLY A 310 -14.28 -15.06 0.84
C GLY A 310 -13.78 -15.00 -0.62
N LEU A 311 -12.69 -14.28 -0.89
CA LEU A 311 -12.05 -14.26 -2.20
C LEU A 311 -11.44 -15.62 -2.57
N ARG A 312 -10.88 -16.37 -1.62
CA ARG A 312 -10.40 -17.75 -1.81
C ARG A 312 -11.53 -18.70 -2.16
N PHE A 313 -12.65 -18.57 -1.47
CA PHE A 313 -13.83 -19.36 -1.75
C PHE A 313 -14.35 -19.09 -3.18
N LEU A 314 -14.45 -17.82 -3.57
CA LEU A 314 -14.79 -17.46 -4.95
C LEU A 314 -13.78 -18.02 -5.95
N PHE A 315 -12.48 -17.81 -5.73
CA PHE A 315 -11.40 -18.29 -6.60
C PHE A 315 -11.48 -19.79 -6.87
N THR A 316 -11.70 -20.58 -5.81
CA THR A 316 -11.75 -22.05 -5.90
C THR A 316 -13.01 -22.53 -6.61
N THR A 317 -14.13 -21.83 -6.41
CA THR A 317 -15.40 -22.09 -7.09
C THR A 317 -15.32 -21.74 -8.58
N THR A 318 -14.78 -20.56 -8.92
CA THR A 318 -14.69 -20.07 -10.32
C THR A 318 -13.67 -20.85 -11.13
N ASN A 319 -12.53 -21.20 -10.54
CA ASN A 319 -11.46 -21.95 -11.22
C ASN A 319 -11.55 -23.48 -10.99
N LYS A 320 -12.65 -23.99 -10.41
CA LYS A 320 -12.89 -25.42 -10.14
C LYS A 320 -11.72 -26.14 -9.45
N CYS A 321 -11.10 -25.49 -8.47
CA CYS A 321 -9.94 -26.02 -7.74
C CYS A 321 -10.18 -26.07 -6.21
N PRO A 322 -11.07 -26.96 -5.72
CA PRO A 322 -11.50 -26.98 -4.31
C PRO A 322 -10.34 -27.27 -3.34
N ASN A 323 -9.35 -28.07 -3.75
CA ASN A 323 -8.18 -28.38 -2.91
C ASN A 323 -7.42 -27.12 -2.48
N ARG A 324 -7.42 -26.05 -3.30
CA ARG A 324 -6.73 -24.78 -3.00
C ARG A 324 -7.42 -23.95 -1.92
N LEU A 325 -8.64 -24.33 -1.49
CA LEU A 325 -9.29 -23.74 -0.32
C LEU A 325 -8.59 -24.16 0.98
N LEU A 326 -8.10 -25.40 1.02
CA LEU A 326 -7.52 -26.08 2.19
C LEU A 326 -5.98 -26.13 2.18
N THR A 327 -5.35 -25.75 1.06
CA THR A 327 -3.90 -25.94 0.89
C THR A 327 -3.12 -24.83 1.61
N ALA A 328 -2.74 -25.11 2.86
CA ALA A 328 -1.71 -24.38 3.61
C ALA A 328 -0.31 -25.02 3.42
N GLU A 329 0.00 -25.54 2.23
CA GLU A 329 1.28 -26.22 1.98
C GLU A 329 2.43 -25.22 1.78
N VAL A 330 3.64 -25.65 2.16
CA VAL A 330 4.87 -24.85 2.29
C VAL A 330 5.25 -24.05 1.02
N ASN A 331 4.97 -24.59 -0.17
CA ASN A 331 5.20 -23.91 -1.44
C ASN A 331 4.15 -22.84 -1.78
N PHE A 332 2.98 -22.88 -1.13
CA PHE A 332 1.86 -21.95 -1.33
C PHE A 332 1.77 -20.88 -0.24
N LEU A 333 2.19 -21.17 1.00
CA LEU A 333 2.32 -20.18 2.08
C LEU A 333 3.37 -19.09 1.77
N SER A 334 4.35 -19.40 0.92
CA SER A 334 5.43 -18.47 0.54
C SER A 334 5.03 -17.50 -0.58
N LYS A 335 3.86 -17.69 -1.22
CA LYS A 335 3.30 -16.72 -2.17
C LYS A 335 2.19 -15.94 -1.48
N VAL A 336 2.26 -14.61 -1.52
CA VAL A 336 1.19 -13.73 -1.02
C VAL A 336 -0.12 -14.19 -1.67
N ILE A 337 -1.07 -14.65 -0.87
CA ILE A 337 -2.29 -15.30 -1.37
C ILE A 337 -3.06 -14.40 -2.35
N TYR A 338 -3.00 -13.08 -2.15
CA TYR A 338 -3.50 -12.08 -3.10
C TYR A 338 -2.76 -12.05 -4.44
N ASP A 339 -1.44 -12.22 -4.48
CA ASP A 339 -0.67 -12.31 -5.74
C ASP A 339 -1.11 -13.52 -6.56
N MET A 340 -1.43 -14.63 -5.89
CA MET A 340 -1.93 -15.83 -6.56
C MET A 340 -3.36 -15.64 -7.06
N MET A 341 -4.25 -15.08 -6.23
CA MET A 341 -5.66 -14.86 -6.60
C MET A 341 -5.82 -13.85 -7.72
N LEU A 342 -4.97 -12.83 -7.76
CA LEU A 342 -4.94 -11.78 -8.77
C LEU A 342 -3.85 -12.04 -9.81
N ALA A 343 -3.39 -13.28 -10.00
CA ALA A 343 -2.48 -13.64 -11.09
C ALA A 343 -3.25 -13.81 -12.41
N LYS A 344 -2.61 -13.46 -13.53
CA LYS A 344 -3.22 -13.58 -14.88
C LYS A 344 -3.42 -15.05 -15.30
N HIS A 345 -2.45 -15.89 -14.98
CA HIS A 345 -2.48 -17.31 -15.30
C HIS A 345 -2.28 -18.11 -14.03
N LEU A 346 -2.96 -19.25 -13.95
CA LEU A 346 -2.73 -20.27 -12.94
C LEU A 346 -1.39 -20.95 -13.20
N HIS A 347 -0.92 -21.73 -12.22
CA HIS A 347 0.28 -22.56 -12.36
C HIS A 347 0.23 -23.55 -13.54
N ASN A 348 -0.96 -23.87 -14.03
CA ASN A 348 -1.20 -24.78 -15.15
C ASN A 348 -1.30 -24.02 -16.50
N GLU A 349 -0.86 -22.76 -16.55
CA GLU A 349 -0.97 -21.84 -17.70
C GLU A 349 -2.41 -21.45 -18.11
N GLU A 350 -3.43 -22.07 -17.51
CA GLU A 350 -4.83 -21.67 -17.68
C GLU A 350 -5.07 -20.24 -17.20
N VAL A 351 -5.97 -19.52 -17.89
CA VAL A 351 -6.34 -18.14 -17.53
C VAL A 351 -7.18 -18.15 -16.26
N ASN A 352 -6.75 -17.36 -15.27
CA ASN A 352 -7.49 -17.19 -14.03
C ASN A 352 -8.80 -16.43 -14.29
N GLN A 353 -9.93 -17.03 -13.91
CA GLN A 353 -11.26 -16.47 -14.14
C GLN A 353 -11.71 -15.52 -13.02
N LEU A 354 -11.03 -15.51 -11.87
CA LEU A 354 -11.41 -14.65 -10.75
C LEU A 354 -11.35 -13.16 -11.13
N PRO A 355 -10.29 -12.63 -11.78
CA PRO A 355 -10.27 -11.25 -12.28
C PRO A 355 -11.47 -10.94 -13.17
N ALA A 356 -11.88 -11.84 -14.08
CA ALA A 356 -13.03 -11.63 -14.96
C ALA A 356 -14.36 -11.52 -14.18
N VAL A 357 -14.57 -12.38 -13.17
CA VAL A 357 -15.75 -12.34 -12.29
C VAL A 357 -15.76 -11.09 -11.41
N LEU A 358 -14.56 -10.62 -11.05
CA LEU A 358 -14.31 -9.35 -10.36
C LEU A 358 -14.21 -8.14 -11.31
N GLU A 359 -14.30 -8.29 -12.63
CA GLU A 359 -14.07 -7.23 -13.64
C GLU A 359 -15.36 -6.58 -14.15
N GLU A 360 -16.52 -7.22 -13.98
CA GLU A 360 -17.83 -6.54 -14.12
C GLU A 360 -18.19 -5.67 -12.90
N PRO A 361 -17.19 -5.35 -12.07
CA PRO A 361 -16.77 -3.96 -11.94
C PRO A 361 -15.24 -3.94 -11.97
N ALA A 362 -14.59 -3.32 -12.96
CA ALA A 362 -13.14 -3.30 -13.23
C ALA A 362 -12.22 -2.76 -12.10
N MET A 363 -12.58 -2.98 -10.84
CA MET A 363 -12.56 -2.03 -9.74
C MET A 363 -12.40 -2.74 -8.40
N ALA A 364 -12.95 -3.95 -8.22
CA ALA A 364 -12.64 -4.76 -7.03
C ALA A 364 -11.21 -5.30 -7.09
N SER A 365 -10.76 -5.77 -8.25
CA SER A 365 -9.39 -6.19 -8.50
C SER A 365 -8.40 -5.02 -8.43
N GLU A 366 -8.73 -3.86 -9.02
CA GLU A 366 -7.90 -2.65 -8.92
C GLU A 366 -7.83 -2.10 -7.49
N PHE A 367 -8.93 -2.09 -6.73
CA PHE A 367 -8.94 -1.65 -5.33
C PHE A 367 -8.12 -2.59 -4.45
N LEU A 368 -8.33 -3.90 -4.55
CA LEU A 368 -7.56 -4.90 -3.80
C LEU A 368 -6.07 -4.78 -4.13
N TRP A 369 -5.73 -4.65 -5.42
CA TRP A 369 -4.36 -4.47 -5.85
C TRP A 369 -3.75 -3.20 -5.26
N ASP A 370 -4.43 -2.06 -5.35
CA ASP A 370 -3.94 -0.79 -4.84
C ASP A 370 -3.76 -0.77 -3.32
N PHE A 371 -4.77 -1.22 -2.57
CA PHE A 371 -4.82 -1.07 -1.10
C PHE A 371 -3.98 -2.13 -0.39
N LEU A 372 -3.88 -3.33 -0.95
CA LEU A 372 -3.26 -4.46 -0.28
C LEU A 372 -1.88 -4.81 -0.84
N ASN A 373 -1.62 -4.57 -2.13
CA ASN A 373 -0.43 -5.14 -2.79
C ASN A 373 0.52 -4.11 -3.44
N HIS A 374 -0.01 -3.04 -4.02
CA HIS A 374 0.78 -2.13 -4.83
C HIS A 374 1.91 -1.47 -4.00
N GLN A 375 3.14 -1.46 -4.52
CA GLN A 375 4.32 -1.00 -3.77
C GLN A 375 4.23 0.46 -3.31
N GLU A 376 3.71 1.34 -4.20
CA GLU A 376 3.44 2.76 -3.91
C GLU A 376 2.06 2.97 -3.24
N GLY A 377 1.30 1.89 -3.00
CA GLY A 377 0.03 1.89 -2.29
C GLY A 377 0.19 1.80 -0.77
N PRO A 378 -0.91 1.93 -0.01
CA PRO A 378 -0.87 1.93 1.45
C PRO A 378 -0.45 0.57 2.06
N ARG A 379 -0.61 -0.54 1.32
CA ARG A 379 -0.27 -1.92 1.75
C ARG A 379 -0.73 -2.22 3.17
N ILE A 380 -1.99 -1.90 3.46
CA ILE A 380 -2.54 -1.85 4.82
C ILE A 380 -2.35 -3.18 5.55
N ARG A 381 -2.58 -4.30 4.85
CA ARG A 381 -2.40 -5.65 5.39
C ARG A 381 -0.96 -5.89 5.86
N ASP A 382 0.02 -5.62 4.99
CA ASP A 382 1.42 -5.89 5.33
C ASP A 382 1.85 -5.01 6.50
N ARG A 383 1.57 -3.71 6.43
CA ARG A 383 1.91 -2.73 7.49
C ARG A 383 1.29 -3.09 8.84
N LEU A 384 0.04 -3.55 8.88
CA LEU A 384 -0.60 -4.03 10.11
C LEU A 384 0.02 -5.35 10.61
N SER A 385 0.26 -6.30 9.71
CA SER A 385 0.77 -7.63 10.06
C SER A 385 2.24 -7.64 10.51
N HIS A 386 3.01 -6.61 10.16
CA HIS A 386 4.37 -6.36 10.64
C HIS A 386 4.42 -5.40 11.84
N GLY A 387 3.26 -4.98 12.36
CA GLY A 387 3.17 -4.06 13.49
C GLY A 387 3.65 -2.64 13.21
N GLU A 388 3.78 -2.24 11.95
CA GLU A 388 4.40 -0.97 11.56
C GLU A 388 3.54 0.27 11.82
N ILE A 389 2.25 0.06 12.11
CA ILE A 389 1.27 1.11 12.38
C ILE A 389 0.88 1.05 13.87
N ASN A 390 0.75 2.22 14.48
CA ASN A 390 0.21 2.31 15.83
C ASN A 390 -1.31 2.00 15.81
N LEU A 391 -1.71 0.99 16.59
CA LEU A 391 -3.09 0.52 16.68
C LEU A 391 -4.02 1.54 17.37
N GLU A 392 -3.50 2.33 18.33
CA GLU A 392 -4.30 3.34 19.05
C GLU A 392 -4.67 4.53 18.15
N THR A 393 -3.77 4.91 17.22
CA THR A 393 -3.94 6.09 16.35
C THR A 393 -4.34 5.72 14.92
N PHE A 394 -4.94 4.54 14.73
CA PHE A 394 -5.30 4.07 13.39
C PHE A 394 -6.39 4.95 12.76
N PRO A 395 -6.23 5.45 11.52
CA PRO A 395 -7.15 6.39 10.92
C PRO A 395 -8.52 5.75 10.63
N ARG A 396 -9.59 6.42 11.05
CA ARG A 396 -10.97 6.02 10.80
C ARG A 396 -11.27 5.93 9.31
N GLU A 397 -10.69 6.82 8.51
CA GLU A 397 -10.87 6.91 7.07
C GLU A 397 -10.51 5.57 6.42
N VAL A 398 -9.36 4.99 6.77
CA VAL A 398 -8.90 3.73 6.20
C VAL A 398 -9.84 2.58 6.58
N ALA A 399 -10.25 2.49 7.83
CA ALA A 399 -11.22 1.46 8.26
C ALA A 399 -12.56 1.60 7.53
N ASN A 400 -13.04 2.83 7.34
CA ASN A 400 -14.28 3.11 6.62
C ASN A 400 -14.22 2.61 5.17
N GLN A 401 -13.09 2.80 4.48
CA GLN A 401 -12.91 2.33 3.11
C GLN A 401 -12.93 0.80 3.02
N ILE A 402 -12.24 0.11 3.94
CA ILE A 402 -12.20 -1.36 3.96
C ILE A 402 -13.57 -1.95 4.30
N VAL A 403 -14.30 -1.38 5.26
CA VAL A 403 -15.66 -1.83 5.61
C VAL A 403 -16.64 -1.56 4.46
N ALA A 404 -16.59 -0.37 3.84
CA ALA A 404 -17.44 -0.06 2.69
C ALA A 404 -17.17 -0.99 1.50
N PHE A 405 -15.91 -1.31 1.26
CA PHE A 405 -15.52 -2.28 0.25
C PHE A 405 -16.03 -3.69 0.57
N ALA A 406 -15.91 -4.11 1.83
CA ALA A 406 -16.41 -5.40 2.29
C ALA A 406 -17.93 -5.53 2.11
N ILE A 407 -18.71 -4.50 2.49
CA ILE A 407 -20.16 -4.44 2.27
C ILE A 407 -20.48 -4.55 0.78
N THR A 408 -19.72 -3.87 -0.08
CA THR A 408 -19.92 -3.94 -1.53
C THR A 408 -19.72 -5.36 -2.07
N LEU A 409 -18.69 -6.07 -1.61
CA LEU A 409 -18.47 -7.47 -2.00
C LEU A 409 -19.59 -8.38 -1.49
N LEU A 410 -20.00 -8.22 -0.22
CA LEU A 410 -21.11 -8.97 0.36
C LEU A 410 -22.40 -8.79 -0.45
N CYS A 411 -22.77 -7.55 -0.79
CA CYS A 411 -23.95 -7.27 -1.60
C CYS A 411 -23.88 -7.85 -3.01
N ARG A 412 -22.69 -7.84 -3.63
CA ARG A 412 -22.51 -8.35 -5.01
C ARG A 412 -22.66 -9.86 -5.09
N PHE A 413 -22.06 -10.58 -4.14
CA PHE A 413 -22.04 -12.05 -4.11
C PHE A 413 -23.17 -12.66 -3.27
N SER A 414 -24.23 -11.89 -3.03
CA SER A 414 -25.49 -12.37 -2.46
C SER A 414 -26.49 -12.75 -3.56
N ASP A 415 -27.35 -13.73 -3.26
CA ASP A 415 -28.36 -14.29 -4.17
C ASP A 415 -29.33 -13.22 -4.72
N GLU A 416 -29.98 -13.51 -5.85
CA GLU A 416 -30.85 -12.55 -6.58
C GLU A 416 -32.04 -12.04 -5.75
N ASP A 417 -32.50 -12.82 -4.75
CA ASP A 417 -33.57 -12.45 -3.82
C ASP A 417 -33.22 -11.26 -2.89
N MET A 418 -31.98 -10.79 -2.93
CA MET A 418 -31.46 -9.71 -2.08
C MET A 418 -31.51 -8.32 -2.77
N PHE A 419 -32.37 -8.16 -3.78
CA PHE A 419 -32.57 -6.90 -4.52
C PHE A 419 -32.90 -5.71 -3.60
N ALA A 420 -33.67 -5.95 -2.53
CA ALA A 420 -34.03 -4.93 -1.54
C ALA A 420 -32.79 -4.28 -0.87
N PHE A 421 -31.71 -5.05 -0.65
CA PHE A 421 -30.46 -4.53 -0.11
C PHE A 421 -29.63 -3.78 -1.17
N LYS A 422 -29.62 -4.25 -2.43
CA LYS A 422 -28.91 -3.61 -3.54
C LYS A 422 -29.47 -2.23 -3.87
N GLU A 423 -30.79 -2.05 -3.72
CA GLU A 423 -31.49 -0.77 -3.91
C GLU A 423 -31.55 0.11 -2.65
N HIS A 424 -31.00 -0.34 -1.52
CA HIS A 424 -31.04 0.43 -0.27
C HIS A 424 -30.31 1.77 -0.43
N VAL A 425 -30.89 2.85 0.14
CA VAL A 425 -30.45 4.25 -0.01
C VAL A 425 -28.96 4.46 0.28
N VAL A 426 -28.40 3.66 1.19
CA VAL A 426 -26.97 3.73 1.58
C VAL A 426 -26.07 2.78 0.78
N ILE A 427 -26.57 1.62 0.35
CA ILE A 427 -25.76 0.60 -0.35
C ILE A 427 -25.59 0.97 -1.82
N LYS A 428 -26.65 1.48 -2.47
CA LYS A 428 -26.63 1.86 -3.88
C LYS A 428 -25.54 2.90 -4.21
N PRO A 429 -25.33 3.95 -3.40
CA PRO A 429 -24.17 4.84 -3.57
C PRO A 429 -22.82 4.15 -3.39
N LEU A 430 -22.66 3.26 -2.42
CA LEU A 430 -21.41 2.51 -2.22
C LEU A 430 -21.10 1.63 -3.42
N MET A 431 -22.10 0.91 -3.94
CA MET A 431 -21.99 0.13 -5.16
C MET A 431 -21.64 1.00 -6.37
N LYS A 432 -22.21 2.20 -6.50
CA LYS A 432 -21.87 3.16 -7.56
C LYS A 432 -20.47 3.76 -7.40
N CYS A 433 -19.98 3.93 -6.18
CA CYS A 433 -18.62 4.43 -5.95
C CYS A 433 -17.57 3.35 -6.24
N ALA A 434 -17.79 2.13 -5.77
CA ALA A 434 -16.99 0.97 -6.17
C ALA A 434 -17.07 0.75 -7.69
N SER A 435 -18.28 0.90 -8.22
CA SER A 435 -18.76 1.28 -9.55
C SER A 435 -17.93 2.19 -10.46
N CYS A 436 -17.17 3.09 -9.87
CA CYS A 436 -16.42 4.12 -10.60
C CYS A 436 -14.98 4.22 -10.07
N TYR A 437 -14.53 3.25 -9.27
CA TYR A 437 -13.16 3.25 -8.79
C TYR A 437 -12.19 3.05 -9.94
N HIS A 438 -11.08 3.77 -9.87
CA HIS A 438 -9.95 3.60 -10.77
C HIS A 438 -8.72 3.55 -9.88
N SER A 439 -7.75 2.71 -10.22
CA SER A 439 -6.50 2.68 -9.47
C SER A 439 -5.95 4.10 -9.27
N ARG A 440 -5.61 4.46 -8.04
CA ARG A 440 -5.04 5.77 -7.66
C ARG A 440 -3.53 5.70 -7.47
N PHE A 441 -3.03 4.52 -7.08
CA PHE A 441 -1.63 4.32 -6.71
C PHE A 441 -0.78 3.76 -7.86
N HIS A 442 -1.39 3.25 -8.93
CA HIS A 442 -0.66 2.78 -10.10
C HIS A 442 0.13 3.92 -10.79
N PRO A 443 1.31 3.64 -11.39
CA PRO A 443 2.13 4.65 -12.06
C PRO A 443 1.40 5.47 -13.13
N ILE A 444 0.41 4.87 -13.82
CA ILE A 444 -0.44 5.58 -14.80
C ILE A 444 -1.22 6.71 -14.11
N SER A 445 -1.90 6.39 -13.01
CA SER A 445 -2.76 7.34 -12.28
C SER A 445 -1.94 8.39 -11.55
N ARG A 446 -0.79 8.00 -11.00
CA ARG A 446 0.21 8.93 -10.45
C ARG A 446 0.72 9.89 -11.52
N LEU A 447 1.01 9.40 -12.72
CA LEU A 447 1.41 10.25 -13.85
C LEU A 447 0.29 11.22 -14.24
N LYS A 448 -0.97 10.78 -14.33
CA LYS A 448 -2.13 11.67 -14.61
C LYS A 448 -2.18 12.81 -13.58
N LYS A 449 -2.05 12.50 -12.28
CA LYS A 449 -2.05 13.49 -11.21
C LYS A 449 -0.86 14.45 -11.30
N GLN A 450 0.36 13.94 -11.52
CA GLN A 450 1.57 14.75 -11.68
C GLN A 450 1.45 15.73 -12.86
N VAL A 451 0.93 15.25 -14.00
CA VAL A 451 0.70 16.10 -15.17
C VAL A 451 -0.32 17.20 -14.85
N LEU A 452 -1.42 16.88 -14.18
CA LEU A 452 -2.44 17.87 -13.79
C LEU A 452 -1.88 18.93 -12.83
N GLU A 453 -1.12 18.54 -11.81
CA GLU A 453 -0.49 19.47 -10.86
C GLU A 453 0.57 20.35 -11.53
N CYS A 454 1.39 19.78 -12.41
CA CYS A 454 2.36 20.51 -13.22
C CYS A 454 1.69 21.54 -14.14
N MET A 455 0.60 21.16 -14.80
CA MET A 455 -0.18 22.07 -15.64
C MET A 455 -0.77 23.23 -14.84
N LYS A 456 -1.39 22.96 -13.68
CA LYS A 456 -1.90 24.01 -12.78
C LYS A 456 -0.79 24.98 -12.38
N SER A 457 0.40 24.47 -12.07
CA SER A 457 1.56 25.29 -11.73
C SER A 457 2.00 26.19 -12.90
N ILE A 458 2.05 25.66 -14.13
CA ILE A 458 2.43 26.43 -15.34
C ILE A 458 1.32 27.41 -15.76
N TYR A 459 0.05 27.13 -15.42
CA TYR A 459 -1.07 28.03 -15.68
C TYR A 459 -0.94 29.34 -14.89
N LEU A 460 -0.30 29.32 -13.72
CA LEU A 460 -0.08 30.52 -12.90
C LEU A 460 0.99 31.47 -13.46
N TRP A 461 1.76 31.05 -14.49
CA TRP A 461 2.88 31.85 -15.00
C TRP A 461 2.48 33.22 -15.60
N PRO A 462 1.39 33.35 -16.37
CA PRO A 462 0.92 34.65 -16.87
C PRO A 462 0.44 35.59 -15.74
N GLU A 463 0.04 35.04 -14.60
CA GLU A 463 -0.40 35.79 -13.41
C GLU A 463 0.77 36.18 -12.49
N LEU A 464 2.01 35.81 -12.84
CA LEU A 464 3.18 36.16 -12.06
C LEU A 464 3.44 37.68 -12.11
N PRO A 465 3.98 38.26 -11.02
CA PRO A 465 4.20 39.69 -10.92
C PRO A 465 5.20 40.17 -11.98
N ALA A 466 4.72 40.97 -12.93
CA ALA A 466 5.50 41.57 -13.99
C ALA A 466 5.98 42.97 -13.61
N VAL A 467 7.13 43.39 -14.17
CA VAL A 467 7.61 44.77 -14.03
C VAL A 467 6.79 45.66 -14.97
N PRO A 468 6.32 46.85 -14.54
CA PRO A 468 5.59 47.78 -15.40
C PRO A 468 6.38 48.13 -16.67
N GLU A 469 5.70 48.17 -17.82
CA GLU A 469 6.32 48.36 -19.15
C GLU A 469 7.13 49.66 -19.25
N GLU A 470 6.71 50.70 -18.54
CA GLU A 470 7.41 51.99 -18.43
C GLU A 470 8.85 51.85 -17.91
N HIS A 471 9.10 50.89 -17.03
CA HIS A 471 10.43 50.63 -16.45
C HIS A 471 11.31 49.73 -17.35
N VAL A 472 10.69 49.02 -18.30
CA VAL A 472 11.36 48.12 -19.25
C VAL A 472 11.89 48.90 -20.45
N GLN A 473 11.13 49.90 -20.94
CA GLN A 473 11.51 50.76 -22.06
C GLN A 473 12.77 51.60 -21.81
N THR A 474 13.10 51.88 -20.54
CA THR A 474 14.36 52.56 -20.15
C THR A 474 15.63 51.76 -20.45
N PHE A 475 15.54 50.45 -20.70
CA PHE A 475 16.68 49.59 -21.00
C PHE A 475 16.83 49.38 -22.52
N LYS A 476 17.62 50.25 -23.18
CA LYS A 476 17.99 50.10 -24.59
C LYS A 476 18.70 48.76 -24.84
N GLY A 477 18.16 47.94 -25.74
CA GLY A 477 18.74 46.65 -26.17
C GLY A 477 17.77 45.46 -26.18
N PHE A 478 16.55 45.63 -25.68
CA PHE A 478 15.46 44.63 -25.82
C PHE A 478 14.80 44.74 -27.21
N GLN A 479 15.53 44.40 -28.26
CA GLN A 479 14.95 44.26 -29.61
C GLN A 479 14.33 42.86 -29.73
N GLY A 480 13.13 42.78 -30.29
CA GLY A 480 12.38 41.53 -30.44
C GLY A 480 13.16 40.50 -31.25
N ASN A 481 13.33 39.30 -30.69
CA ASN A 481 14.06 38.20 -31.33
C ASN A 481 13.26 37.64 -32.51
N ASP A 482 13.77 37.72 -33.74
CA ASP A 482 13.24 36.95 -34.89
C ASP A 482 13.17 35.43 -34.60
N GLU A 483 14.09 34.93 -33.76
CA GLU A 483 14.11 33.54 -33.27
C GLU A 483 12.84 33.15 -32.48
N ALA A 484 12.19 34.11 -31.83
CA ALA A 484 10.93 33.89 -31.10
C ALA A 484 9.77 33.56 -32.06
N GLY A 485 9.71 34.24 -33.21
CA GLY A 485 8.71 34.01 -34.24
C GLY A 485 8.86 32.61 -34.86
N THR A 486 10.09 32.17 -35.13
CA THR A 486 10.36 30.82 -35.65
C THR A 486 9.95 29.72 -34.67
N LEU A 487 10.19 29.92 -33.36
CA LEU A 487 9.78 28.97 -32.32
C LEU A 487 8.26 28.85 -32.20
N ILE A 488 7.54 29.98 -32.28
CA ILE A 488 6.07 30.00 -32.25
C ILE A 488 5.49 29.27 -33.47
N LEU A 489 6.05 29.47 -34.66
CA LEU A 489 5.65 28.77 -35.87
C LEU A 489 5.88 27.25 -35.74
N MET A 490 7.06 26.82 -35.27
CA MET A 490 7.33 25.38 -35.03
C MET A 490 6.40 24.77 -33.98
N LEU A 491 6.05 25.50 -32.93
CA LEU A 491 5.08 25.06 -31.92
C LEU A 491 3.69 24.88 -32.54
N SER A 492 3.23 25.85 -33.33
CA SER A 492 1.93 25.78 -34.01
C SER A 492 1.85 24.59 -34.98
N GLU A 493 2.92 24.33 -35.75
CA GLU A 493 3.00 23.20 -36.68
C GLU A 493 2.90 21.86 -35.94
N ILE A 494 3.64 21.68 -34.84
CA ILE A 494 3.57 20.46 -34.05
C ILE A 494 2.17 20.29 -33.45
N VAL A 495 1.56 21.34 -32.91
CA VAL A 495 0.20 21.25 -32.35
C VAL A 495 -0.82 20.88 -33.41
N SER A 496 -0.76 21.46 -34.61
CA SER A 496 -1.65 21.09 -35.73
C SER A 496 -1.49 19.64 -36.15
N GLN A 497 -0.28 19.06 -36.07
CA GLN A 497 -0.09 17.63 -36.29
C GLN A 497 -0.74 16.79 -35.19
N LEU A 498 -0.62 17.21 -33.92
CA LEU A 498 -1.19 16.50 -32.77
C LEU A 498 -2.71 16.56 -32.73
N GLN A 499 -3.33 17.67 -33.19
CA GLN A 499 -4.79 17.85 -33.24
C GLN A 499 -5.51 16.72 -33.98
N ARG A 500 -4.89 16.11 -34.98
CA ARG A 500 -5.47 14.98 -35.75
C ARG A 500 -5.72 13.73 -34.92
N TYR A 501 -5.03 13.60 -33.79
CA TYR A 501 -5.10 12.45 -32.89
C TYR A 501 -5.88 12.76 -31.60
N MET A 502 -6.45 13.97 -31.50
CA MET A 502 -7.25 14.39 -30.35
C MET A 502 -8.73 13.96 -30.50
N PRO A 503 -9.46 13.72 -29.40
CA PRO A 503 -10.90 13.43 -29.46
C PRO A 503 -11.69 14.55 -30.14
N GLN A 504 -12.72 14.21 -30.93
CA GLN A 504 -13.51 15.16 -31.74
C GLN A 504 -14.10 16.34 -30.93
N ASN A 505 -14.39 16.14 -29.64
CA ASN A 505 -14.90 17.18 -28.74
C ASN A 505 -13.88 18.28 -28.38
N CYS A 506 -12.60 18.10 -28.71
CA CYS A 506 -11.51 19.05 -28.44
C CYS A 506 -11.14 19.93 -29.65
N CYS A 507 -11.75 19.70 -30.81
CA CYS A 507 -11.42 20.34 -32.07
C CYS A 507 -12.29 21.60 -32.33
N SER A 508 -12.15 22.64 -31.50
CA SER A 508 -12.79 23.94 -31.79
C SER A 508 -12.04 25.11 -31.12
N SER A 509 -10.91 25.52 -31.71
CA SER A 509 -10.33 26.87 -31.50
C SER A 509 -9.21 27.14 -32.51
N ASP A 510 -9.25 28.32 -33.15
CA ASP A 510 -8.24 28.84 -34.10
C ASP A 510 -6.93 29.30 -33.42
N ASP A 511 -6.68 28.96 -32.14
CA ASP A 511 -5.48 29.36 -31.43
C ASP A 511 -4.67 28.12 -30.96
N PRO A 512 -3.50 27.84 -31.57
CA PRO A 512 -2.76 26.59 -31.39
C PRO A 512 -2.10 26.43 -30.00
N VAL A 513 -2.20 27.42 -29.10
CA VAL A 513 -1.62 27.37 -27.75
C VAL A 513 -2.64 27.81 -26.70
N ASN A 514 -3.94 27.57 -26.93
CA ASN A 514 -4.95 27.97 -25.98
C ASN A 514 -4.92 27.12 -24.69
N SER A 515 -4.94 27.80 -23.55
CA SER A 515 -4.98 27.18 -22.21
C SER A 515 -6.21 26.28 -22.03
N ILE A 516 -7.31 26.64 -22.69
CA ILE A 516 -8.62 25.96 -22.68
C ILE A 516 -8.58 24.59 -23.38
N LEU A 517 -7.85 24.48 -24.51
CA LEU A 517 -7.78 23.24 -25.29
C LEU A 517 -6.97 22.18 -24.52
N THR A 518 -5.88 22.63 -23.89
CA THR A 518 -5.04 21.82 -23.01
C THR A 518 -5.82 21.29 -21.80
N GLU A 519 -6.67 22.13 -21.20
CA GLU A 519 -7.51 21.78 -20.05
C GLU A 519 -8.60 20.76 -20.41
N ARG A 520 -9.27 20.92 -21.55
CA ARG A 520 -10.30 19.98 -22.04
C ARG A 520 -9.74 18.59 -22.34
N LEU A 521 -8.56 18.51 -22.96
CA LEU A 521 -7.88 17.23 -23.21
C LEU A 521 -7.50 16.49 -21.91
N LEU A 522 -7.10 17.23 -20.88
CA LEU A 522 -6.75 16.65 -19.58
C LEU A 522 -7.98 16.15 -18.83
N ILE A 523 -9.12 16.83 -18.94
CA ILE A 523 -10.40 16.38 -18.37
C ILE A 523 -10.83 15.08 -19.05
N GLU A 524 -10.89 15.05 -20.39
CA GLU A 524 -11.24 13.87 -21.18
C GLU A 524 -10.31 12.67 -20.91
N LEU A 525 -9.00 12.90 -20.79
CA LEU A 525 -8.02 11.85 -20.48
C LEU A 525 -8.01 11.46 -18.99
N GLY A 526 -8.45 12.35 -18.11
CA GLY A 526 -8.80 12.05 -16.72
C GLY A 526 -9.93 11.02 -16.64
N HIS A 527 -10.94 11.15 -17.49
CA HIS A 527 -12.11 10.25 -17.55
C HIS A 527 -11.87 8.94 -18.32
N ARG A 528 -10.85 8.88 -19.19
CA ARG A 528 -10.54 7.65 -19.93
C ARG A 528 -9.93 6.58 -19.01
N HIS A 529 -10.64 5.45 -18.86
CA HIS A 529 -10.14 4.26 -18.17
C HIS A 529 -8.96 3.68 -18.97
N ILE A 530 -7.81 3.51 -18.31
CA ILE A 530 -6.65 2.83 -18.88
C ILE A 530 -6.41 1.62 -17.98
N ARG A 531 -6.44 0.41 -18.56
CA ARG A 531 -6.22 -0.83 -17.83
C ARG A 531 -4.90 -0.79 -17.06
N THR A 532 -4.95 -0.99 -15.75
CA THR A 532 -3.78 -0.94 -14.88
C THR A 532 -3.26 -2.33 -14.49
N LEU A 533 -4.18 -3.31 -14.39
CA LEU A 533 -3.85 -4.69 -14.06
C LEU A 533 -2.99 -5.36 -15.13
N TYR A 534 -2.00 -6.14 -14.67
CA TYR A 534 -1.06 -6.89 -15.52
C TYR A 534 -0.29 -6.04 -16.55
N SER A 535 0.00 -4.78 -16.20
CA SER A 535 0.77 -3.89 -17.06
C SER A 535 2.12 -4.52 -17.45
N PRO A 536 2.41 -4.67 -18.75
CA PRO A 536 3.61 -5.37 -19.21
C PRO A 536 4.87 -4.52 -18.97
N ARG A 537 6.03 -5.18 -18.87
CA ARG A 537 7.31 -4.51 -18.55
C ARG A 537 7.64 -3.31 -19.44
N PRO A 538 7.45 -3.34 -20.78
CA PRO A 538 7.69 -2.19 -21.65
C PRO A 538 6.83 -0.96 -21.30
N VAL A 539 5.58 -1.19 -20.85
CA VAL A 539 4.67 -0.12 -20.41
C VAL A 539 5.21 0.51 -19.13
N LEU A 540 5.65 -0.28 -18.16
CA LEU A 540 6.25 0.22 -16.92
C LEU A 540 7.55 1.00 -17.16
N GLU A 541 8.41 0.54 -18.07
CA GLU A 541 9.65 1.25 -18.44
C GLU A 541 9.36 2.65 -19.01
N ILE A 542 8.39 2.75 -19.92
CA ILE A 542 7.98 4.04 -20.49
C ILE A 542 7.34 4.94 -19.45
N LEU A 543 6.47 4.42 -18.59
CA LEU A 543 5.85 5.18 -17.50
C LEU A 543 6.89 5.76 -16.55
N LEU A 544 7.95 5.03 -16.23
CA LEU A 544 9.06 5.54 -15.41
C LEU A 544 9.73 6.75 -16.07
N VAL A 545 9.99 6.70 -17.38
CA VAL A 545 10.60 7.82 -18.10
C VAL A 545 9.64 9.02 -18.15
N LEU A 546 8.36 8.80 -18.48
CA LEU A 546 7.35 9.87 -18.53
C LEU A 546 7.14 10.55 -17.17
N ARG A 547 7.12 9.78 -16.06
CA ARG A 547 7.05 10.32 -14.68
C ARG A 547 8.26 11.19 -14.36
N LYS A 548 9.47 10.75 -14.74
CA LYS A 548 10.68 11.56 -14.58
C LYS A 548 10.58 12.87 -15.36
N ILE A 549 10.15 12.84 -16.62
CA ILE A 549 9.97 14.05 -17.44
C ILE A 549 8.99 15.02 -16.75
N SER A 550 7.81 14.53 -16.35
CA SER A 550 6.79 15.33 -15.67
C SER A 550 7.30 15.96 -14.36
N THR A 551 8.05 15.19 -13.56
CA THR A 551 8.67 15.66 -12.32
C THR A 551 9.68 16.79 -12.58
N GLN A 552 10.51 16.67 -13.62
CA GLN A 552 11.45 17.73 -13.97
C GLN A 552 10.72 18.98 -14.49
N CYS A 553 9.67 18.84 -15.31
CA CYS A 553 8.84 19.97 -15.73
C CYS A 553 8.23 20.70 -14.53
N HIS A 554 7.74 19.97 -13.53
CA HIS A 554 7.17 20.56 -12.31
C HIS A 554 8.23 21.35 -11.52
N ARG A 555 9.42 20.78 -11.36
CA ARG A 555 10.55 21.45 -10.69
C ARG A 555 10.96 22.75 -11.40
N VAL A 556 10.97 22.77 -12.74
CA VAL A 556 11.21 24.01 -13.50
C VAL A 556 10.15 25.05 -13.17
N SER A 557 8.88 24.64 -13.10
CA SER A 557 7.78 25.53 -12.71
C SER A 557 7.96 26.12 -11.31
N GLU A 558 8.28 25.29 -10.32
CA GLU A 558 8.53 25.77 -8.96
C GLU A 558 9.72 26.74 -8.90
N GLN A 559 10.82 26.43 -9.59
CA GLN A 559 12.00 27.29 -9.67
C GLN A 559 11.69 28.63 -10.34
N VAL A 560 10.93 28.63 -11.44
CA VAL A 560 10.51 29.83 -12.16
C VAL A 560 9.60 30.69 -11.27
N ILE A 561 8.60 30.10 -10.62
CA ILE A 561 7.68 30.83 -9.73
C ILE A 561 8.44 31.44 -8.55
N ALA A 562 9.29 30.65 -7.88
CA ALA A 562 10.09 31.11 -6.73
C ALA A 562 11.07 32.22 -7.13
N SER A 563 11.80 32.03 -8.24
CA SER A 563 12.77 33.01 -8.74
C SER A 563 12.08 34.30 -9.18
N THR A 564 10.93 34.22 -9.85
CA THR A 564 10.17 35.40 -10.28
C THR A 564 9.68 36.20 -9.08
N LYS A 565 9.05 35.55 -8.09
CA LYS A 565 8.57 36.21 -6.86
C LYS A 565 9.71 36.87 -6.07
N LEU A 566 10.83 36.17 -5.91
CA LEU A 566 12.00 36.68 -5.20
C LEU A 566 12.61 37.89 -5.91
N ARG A 567 12.85 37.77 -7.23
CA ARG A 567 13.46 38.84 -8.03
C ARG A 567 12.54 40.05 -8.14
N TYR A 568 11.22 39.85 -8.28
CA TYR A 568 10.25 40.93 -8.24
C TYR A 568 10.29 41.71 -6.92
N LYS A 569 10.31 41.02 -5.76
CA LYS A 569 10.44 41.66 -4.45
C LYS A 569 11.75 42.46 -4.34
N GLN A 570 12.87 41.90 -4.82
CA GLN A 570 14.16 42.58 -4.82
C GLN A 570 14.17 43.81 -5.76
N TRP A 571 13.45 43.73 -6.89
CA TRP A 571 13.25 44.84 -7.82
C TRP A 571 12.49 45.98 -7.17
N MET A 572 11.33 45.68 -6.56
CA MET A 572 10.51 46.66 -5.86
C MET A 572 11.26 47.34 -4.72
N ASN A 573 12.05 46.58 -3.96
CA ASN A 573 12.87 47.10 -2.87
C ASN A 573 14.15 47.82 -3.35
N LYS A 574 14.35 48.00 -4.66
CA LYS A 574 15.53 48.62 -5.30
C LYS A 574 16.87 47.97 -4.93
N THR A 575 16.86 46.73 -4.46
CA THR A 575 18.06 45.98 -4.01
C THR A 575 18.80 45.27 -5.15
N LEU A 576 18.20 45.16 -6.34
CA LEU A 576 18.84 44.53 -7.51
C LEU A 576 19.89 45.42 -8.16
N ARG A 577 21.09 44.87 -8.39
CA ARG A 577 22.15 45.47 -9.20
C ARG A 577 21.79 45.44 -10.70
N SER A 578 22.32 46.38 -11.49
CA SER A 578 22.01 46.53 -12.93
C SER A 578 22.14 45.23 -13.75
N ARG A 579 23.19 44.42 -13.53
CA ARG A 579 23.37 43.12 -14.19
C ARG A 579 22.27 42.10 -13.84
N GLN A 580 21.81 42.11 -12.59
CA GLN A 580 20.75 41.22 -12.12
C GLN A 580 19.37 41.66 -12.67
N ARG A 581 19.18 42.97 -12.88
CA ARG A 581 17.99 43.52 -13.55
C ARG A 581 17.89 43.06 -15.00
N HIS A 582 18.99 43.12 -15.75
CA HIS A 582 19.04 42.61 -17.13
C HIS A 582 18.76 41.10 -17.19
N ASN A 583 19.36 40.30 -16.29
CA ASN A 583 19.10 38.87 -16.24
C ASN A 583 17.64 38.56 -15.88
N TYR A 584 17.03 39.35 -14.99
CA TYR A 584 15.61 39.21 -14.66
C TYR A 584 14.68 39.51 -15.85
N LEU A 585 14.97 40.54 -16.64
CA LEU A 585 14.21 40.82 -17.86
C LEU A 585 14.39 39.70 -18.91
N ARG A 586 15.59 39.13 -19.05
CA ARG A 586 15.84 37.97 -19.92
C ARG A 586 15.01 36.76 -19.48
N MET A 587 15.00 36.48 -18.18
CA MET A 587 14.15 35.44 -17.60
C MET A 587 12.67 35.66 -17.93
N LEU A 588 12.12 36.86 -17.73
CA LEU A 588 10.73 37.17 -18.05
C LEU A 588 10.39 36.94 -19.54
N ASN A 589 11.33 37.23 -20.44
CA ASN A 589 11.17 36.89 -21.86
C ASN A 589 11.22 35.37 -22.10
N SER A 590 12.20 34.66 -21.55
CA SER A 590 12.32 33.20 -21.70
C SER A 590 11.10 32.45 -21.15
N ILE A 591 10.49 32.94 -20.06
CA ILE A 591 9.28 32.37 -19.46
C ILE A 591 8.10 32.37 -20.45
N LYS A 592 7.93 33.43 -21.26
CA LYS A 592 6.86 33.53 -22.28
C LYS A 592 6.96 32.41 -23.32
N PHE A 593 8.18 31.97 -23.65
CA PHE A 593 8.41 30.88 -24.62
C PHE A 593 8.42 29.51 -23.96
N LEU A 594 8.95 29.42 -22.75
CA LEU A 594 9.09 28.15 -22.05
C LEU A 594 7.74 27.57 -21.61
N SER A 595 6.77 28.43 -21.26
CA SER A 595 5.42 28.00 -20.88
C SER A 595 4.71 27.19 -21.98
N PRO A 596 4.57 27.69 -23.23
CA PRO A 596 4.05 26.90 -24.35
C PRO A 596 4.76 25.57 -24.60
N VAL A 597 6.09 25.54 -24.50
CA VAL A 597 6.88 24.32 -24.74
C VAL A 597 6.64 23.28 -23.65
N LEU A 598 6.63 23.68 -22.38
CA LEU A 598 6.33 22.77 -21.28
C LEU A 598 4.89 22.25 -21.37
N ARG A 599 3.93 23.09 -21.76
CA ARG A 599 2.55 22.66 -22.04
C ARG A 599 2.50 21.63 -23.16
N LEU A 600 3.21 21.86 -24.27
CA LEU A 600 3.31 20.90 -25.37
C LEU A 600 3.88 19.55 -24.90
N ILE A 601 4.95 19.55 -24.10
CA ILE A 601 5.53 18.32 -23.54
C ILE A 601 4.51 17.58 -22.68
N LEU A 602 3.74 18.28 -21.85
CA LEU A 602 2.73 17.67 -21.01
C LEU A 602 1.53 17.14 -21.83
N VAL A 603 1.14 17.82 -22.91
CA VAL A 603 0.15 17.30 -23.88
C VAL A 603 0.66 16.01 -24.53
N LEU A 604 1.91 16.00 -24.99
CA LEU A 604 2.56 14.79 -25.53
C LEU A 604 2.55 13.64 -24.52
N ILE A 605 2.93 13.89 -23.26
CA ILE A 605 2.86 12.88 -22.20
C ILE A 605 1.44 12.32 -22.06
N THR A 606 0.42 13.18 -22.13
CA THR A 606 -0.96 12.76 -21.94
C THR A 606 -1.47 11.92 -23.12
N LEU A 607 -1.15 12.29 -24.36
CA LEU A 607 -1.51 11.54 -25.57
C LEU A 607 -0.78 10.19 -25.64
N GLU A 608 0.49 10.15 -25.26
CA GLU A 608 1.27 8.91 -25.19
C GLU A 608 0.77 8.00 -24.06
N LEU A 609 0.39 8.56 -22.91
CA LEU A 609 -0.21 7.82 -21.80
C LEU A 609 -1.53 7.14 -22.21
N ALA A 610 -2.37 7.86 -22.96
CA ALA A 610 -3.64 7.34 -23.45
C ALA A 610 -3.50 6.08 -24.33
N ASN A 611 -2.34 5.94 -24.97
CA ASN A 611 -2.02 4.87 -25.93
C ASN A 611 -0.87 3.98 -25.45
N VAL A 612 -0.52 4.04 -24.16
CA VAL A 612 0.67 3.38 -23.60
C VAL A 612 0.71 1.88 -23.87
N HIS A 613 -0.45 1.22 -23.95
CA HIS A 613 -0.54 -0.22 -24.23
C HIS A 613 -0.19 -0.60 -25.68
N LEU A 614 -0.18 0.35 -26.63
CA LEU A 614 0.24 0.10 -28.01
C LEU A 614 1.74 -0.14 -28.14
N VAL A 615 2.53 0.15 -27.10
CA VAL A 615 3.95 -0.18 -27.02
C VAL A 615 4.19 -1.66 -27.31
N CYS A 616 3.30 -2.52 -26.83
CA CYS A 616 3.42 -3.97 -27.01
C CYS A 616 3.28 -4.41 -28.47
N LYS A 617 2.73 -3.56 -29.34
CA LYS A 617 2.59 -3.83 -30.78
C LYS A 617 3.78 -3.33 -31.59
N LYS A 618 4.70 -2.56 -31.01
CA LYS A 618 5.90 -2.08 -31.71
C LYS A 618 6.90 -3.21 -31.89
N ASN A 619 7.58 -3.20 -33.04
CA ASN A 619 8.75 -4.05 -33.24
C ASN A 619 9.90 -3.59 -32.28
N PRO A 620 10.88 -4.45 -31.98
CA PRO A 620 11.97 -4.12 -31.04
C PRO A 620 12.79 -2.90 -31.46
N PHE A 621 12.94 -2.66 -32.76
CA PHE A 621 13.72 -1.55 -33.31
C PHE A 621 13.03 -0.20 -33.05
N ASP A 622 11.76 -0.09 -33.40
CA ASP A 622 10.92 1.09 -33.19
C ASP A 622 10.71 1.36 -31.70
N TYR A 623 10.60 0.31 -30.88
CA TYR A 623 10.59 0.43 -29.42
C TYR A 623 11.86 1.10 -28.90
N GLN A 624 13.05 0.65 -29.34
CA GLN A 624 14.31 1.24 -28.93
C GLN A 624 14.47 2.69 -29.42
N GLN A 625 14.04 3.00 -30.64
CA GLN A 625 14.07 4.38 -31.15
C GLN A 625 13.14 5.30 -30.35
N TYR A 626 11.93 4.82 -30.04
CA TYR A 626 10.97 5.53 -29.21
C TYR A 626 11.50 5.76 -27.78
N LEU A 627 12.11 4.76 -27.17
CA LEU A 627 12.71 4.90 -25.84
C LEU A 627 13.90 5.88 -25.85
N LYS A 628 14.74 5.86 -26.88
CA LYS A 628 15.83 6.84 -27.07
C LYS A 628 15.29 8.25 -27.19
N PHE A 629 14.17 8.43 -27.88
CA PHE A 629 13.48 9.72 -27.94
C PHE A 629 13.02 10.21 -26.57
N LEU A 630 12.28 9.40 -25.82
CA LEU A 630 11.82 9.77 -24.49
C LEU A 630 12.99 10.11 -23.55
N LYS A 631 14.08 9.34 -23.61
CA LYS A 631 15.32 9.65 -22.87
C LYS A 631 15.95 10.98 -23.31
N SER A 632 15.85 11.35 -24.58
CA SER A 632 16.32 12.65 -25.06
C SER A 632 15.47 13.83 -24.56
N VAL A 633 14.14 13.63 -24.43
CA VAL A 633 13.23 14.61 -23.83
C VAL A 633 13.49 14.73 -22.32
N LEU A 634 13.77 13.62 -21.64
CA LEU A 634 14.19 13.62 -20.24
C LEU A 634 15.51 14.38 -20.04
N GLN A 635 16.53 14.11 -20.86
CA GLN A 635 17.79 14.85 -20.78
C GLN A 635 17.58 16.36 -20.98
N TYR A 636 16.68 16.74 -21.89
CA TYR A 636 16.30 18.14 -22.10
C TYR A 636 15.69 18.75 -20.82
N THR A 637 14.73 18.08 -20.18
CA THR A 637 14.10 18.62 -18.97
C THR A 637 15.04 18.64 -17.76
N GLU A 638 15.96 17.68 -17.63
CA GLU A 638 17.01 17.69 -16.60
C GLU A 638 18.01 18.84 -16.79
N ASN A 639 18.40 19.12 -18.03
CA ASN A 639 19.24 20.27 -18.36
C ASN A 639 18.52 21.58 -18.08
N LEU A 640 17.22 21.64 -18.37
CA LEU A 640 16.38 22.80 -18.09
C LEU A 640 16.35 23.12 -16.59
N VAL A 641 16.10 22.13 -15.73
CA VAL A 641 16.15 22.28 -14.25
C VAL A 641 17.51 22.82 -13.78
N SER A 642 18.60 22.35 -14.40
CA SER A 642 19.93 22.86 -14.08
C SER A 642 20.09 24.32 -14.47
N TYR A 643 19.62 24.73 -15.65
CA TYR A 643 19.82 26.07 -16.19
C TYR A 643 18.89 27.12 -15.56
N THR A 644 17.67 26.73 -15.17
CA THR A 644 16.70 27.57 -14.47
C THR A 644 16.94 27.65 -12.96
N SER A 645 17.95 26.95 -12.45
CA SER A 645 18.33 27.03 -11.04
C SER A 645 18.78 28.45 -10.65
N PRO A 646 18.48 28.92 -9.42
CA PRO A 646 18.91 30.23 -8.93
C PRO A 646 20.43 30.44 -8.92
N GLU A 647 21.21 29.37 -9.00
CA GLU A 647 22.68 29.39 -9.02
C GLU A 647 23.23 29.63 -10.43
N LYS A 648 22.69 28.95 -11.45
CA LYS A 648 23.20 29.03 -12.83
C LYS A 648 22.57 30.19 -13.62
N ASN A 649 21.25 30.40 -13.54
CA ASN A 649 20.49 31.44 -14.26
C ASN A 649 20.86 31.61 -15.75
N LYS A 650 20.93 30.49 -16.49
CA LYS A 650 21.36 30.41 -17.89
C LYS A 650 20.18 30.46 -18.87
N TRP A 651 19.57 31.64 -19.00
CA TRP A 651 18.33 31.82 -19.76
C TRP A 651 18.52 31.87 -21.28
N ASP A 652 19.67 32.34 -21.77
CA ASP A 652 19.98 32.39 -23.20
C ASP A 652 20.29 30.97 -23.73
N GLU A 653 21.08 30.19 -22.99
CA GLU A 653 21.37 28.79 -23.33
C GLU A 653 20.13 27.89 -23.21
N THR A 654 19.16 28.29 -22.39
CA THR A 654 17.86 27.62 -22.30
C THR A 654 17.09 27.72 -23.61
N MET A 655 17.10 28.89 -24.28
CA MET A 655 16.41 29.08 -25.56
C MET A 655 17.00 28.20 -26.68
N GLU A 656 18.33 28.11 -26.76
CA GLU A 656 19.00 27.25 -27.75
C GLU A 656 18.71 25.76 -27.48
N LEU A 657 18.71 25.35 -26.21
CA LEU A 657 18.37 24.00 -25.78
C LEU A 657 16.92 23.66 -26.16
N THR A 658 15.98 24.59 -25.95
CA THR A 658 14.57 24.46 -26.30
C THR A 658 14.36 24.30 -27.80
N ASN A 659 15.06 25.09 -28.62
CA ASN A 659 14.99 24.96 -30.08
C ASN A 659 15.43 23.55 -30.55
N LYS A 660 16.57 23.07 -30.05
CA LYS A 660 17.07 21.71 -30.35
C LYS A 660 16.09 20.61 -29.94
N ALA A 661 15.35 20.80 -28.84
CA ALA A 661 14.34 19.85 -28.41
C ALA A 661 13.10 19.84 -29.34
N LEU A 662 12.61 21.01 -29.74
CA LEU A 662 11.46 21.11 -30.65
C LEU A 662 11.74 20.48 -32.02
N ILE A 663 12.93 20.70 -32.59
CA ILE A 663 13.36 20.06 -33.85
C ILE A 663 13.32 18.53 -33.71
N LYS A 664 13.77 17.98 -32.57
CA LYS A 664 13.72 16.52 -32.32
C LYS A 664 12.29 15.99 -32.20
N ILE A 665 11.41 16.72 -31.50
CA ILE A 665 9.99 16.37 -31.36
C ILE A 665 9.33 16.34 -32.74
N ARG A 666 9.53 17.39 -33.55
CA ARG A 666 9.03 17.47 -34.92
C ARG A 666 9.50 16.30 -35.79
N ARG A 667 10.80 16.03 -35.81
CA ARG A 667 11.40 14.95 -36.63
C ARG A 667 10.83 13.56 -36.31
N ILE A 668 10.43 13.35 -35.06
CA ILE A 668 9.89 12.06 -34.62
C ILE A 668 8.40 11.94 -34.88
N SER A 669 7.66 13.05 -34.77
CA SER A 669 6.29 13.16 -35.27
C SER A 669 6.23 12.82 -36.77
N GLU A 670 7.13 13.37 -37.58
CA GLU A 670 7.23 13.09 -39.03
C GLU A 670 7.56 11.62 -39.36
N ARG A 671 8.22 10.91 -38.46
CA ARG A 671 8.60 9.50 -38.65
C ARG A 671 7.53 8.50 -38.20
N ASN A 672 6.37 8.96 -37.71
CA ASN A 672 5.30 8.12 -37.21
C ASN A 672 5.71 7.14 -36.08
N LEU A 673 6.70 7.54 -35.27
CA LEU A 673 7.26 6.68 -34.21
C LEU A 673 6.55 6.82 -32.85
N MET A 674 5.65 7.80 -32.68
CA MET A 674 4.90 8.00 -31.43
C MET A 674 3.78 6.97 -31.26
N LEU A 675 3.36 6.70 -30.02
CA LEU A 675 2.34 5.69 -29.74
C LEU A 675 0.95 6.11 -30.23
N MET A 676 0.64 7.40 -30.11
CA MET A 676 -0.61 7.97 -30.62
C MET A 676 -0.83 7.75 -32.13
N GLN A 677 0.26 7.58 -32.89
CA GLN A 677 0.23 7.42 -34.35
C GLN A 677 -0.01 5.97 -34.80
N LEU A 678 0.00 5.01 -33.87
CA LEU A 678 -0.34 3.61 -34.12
C LEU A 678 -1.85 3.30 -33.97
N VAL A 679 -2.65 4.32 -33.66
CA VAL A 679 -4.12 4.22 -33.50
C VAL A 679 -4.82 4.31 -34.86
N THR A 680 -4.20 5.00 -35.83
CA THR A 680 -4.56 5.05 -37.25
C THR A 680 -3.94 3.89 -38.00
#